data_AF-A0A8D3BI25-F1
#
_entry.id   AF-A0A8D3BI25-F1
#
_cell.length_a   1.000
_cell.length_b   1.000
_cell.length_c   1.000
_cell.angle_alpha   90.00
_cell.angle_beta   90.00
_cell.angle_gamma   90.00
#
_symmetry.space_group_name_H-M   'P 1'
#
loop_
_entity.id
_entity.type
_entity.pdbx_description
1 polymer ?
#
loop_
_entity_poly.entity_id
_entity_poly.type
_entity_poly.pdbx_seq_one_letter_code
_entity_poly.pdbx_strand_id
1 'polypeptide(L)'
;MSEAETTENIPDESAGNGKEIPNGGNPAKTKEDFDLASVYVSDAQYNRNIFFDTSPQAVRLYLLYNHWTPKVLLYFFILVDLSLAVFEEPAVLPLPTWATVLVELLCVLVFTLRLVHYAKVIPRDKFWRDAKNICIIVVLMLTLLDMIIYGALKAADCYALRWSRVLRPLLLVNVTEGRQLRRAFRSIRNALPQIFYVFLLFMFSVLIFSLMALKLLGKRGLKTNDGAPYFTNYLEIVFDLYVLVTTANSPDVMMPAYNSSSFFAIFFIVYILVNTYIFMSVFLAVVYNNYKKYLKEEVRQLVRAKRHKMVRAFAVLQERREEAGGQVVTQANWNQVVRLVRSDISNAHRELLWSVSDDKNQGFIGKVAFVQLADLLNIEVITLKSRPHPLHRLCPALYQSAPSRLLCRMVQHRAFVIVYDLIILVNAVFIGLDEENPMIANSEWVFLALYLLEILLKLYVFEPRAFFSRHSFWNWFDTIIVISALIATIVNSAMKSSGGYTSRQILDIVFILRVLRLIRVVDSIERFRTIINTLIRIGPAILTFGQLIVVVYYVFAMVGMELFKHKVTFYRDPGDPAKAFCGNPLLQGTAFAHLNYCKNNFNNVVSSFILLVELTVVNQWHVLSSGFATVTHMSARIFFVIFHVLVVIVIINIFVAFVLEAFFVEYSVDKSDLQTSLEKKIEELELAVEREKLQENLVDAMETVDNDLGTGQSQTANKPTLMFKIASKRYRTVDALLQRMFEADLDSEDFAEGSDPDAPTDGNFANPSFGSA
;
A
#
# COMPACT_ATOMS: atom_id res chain seq x y z
N MET A 1 -40.99 -41.85 24.17
CA MET A 1 -40.93 -41.57 25.61
C MET A 1 -40.65 -40.09 25.76
N SER A 2 -41.52 -39.44 26.52
CA SER A 2 -41.57 -38.02 26.81
C SER A 2 -40.45 -37.55 27.75
N GLU A 3 -40.38 -36.22 27.90
CA GLU A 3 -39.70 -35.42 28.95
C GLU A 3 -38.25 -34.99 28.68
N ALA A 4 -37.81 -33.76 28.97
CA ALA A 4 -38.48 -32.52 29.38
C ALA A 4 -37.50 -31.35 29.12
N GLU A 5 -38.02 -30.19 28.68
CA GLU A 5 -37.28 -28.93 28.60
C GLU A 5 -37.23 -28.27 29.99
N THR A 6 -36.03 -28.01 30.50
CA THR A 6 -35.78 -27.11 31.63
C THR A 6 -35.22 -25.80 31.09
N THR A 7 -36.05 -24.75 31.15
CA THR A 7 -35.71 -23.35 30.94
C THR A 7 -35.10 -22.77 32.23
N GLU A 8 -33.79 -22.52 32.23
CA GLU A 8 -33.15 -21.69 33.25
C GLU A 8 -33.09 -20.23 32.76
N ASN A 9 -33.81 -19.37 33.49
CA ASN A 9 -33.81 -17.92 33.37
C ASN A 9 -32.45 -17.34 33.82
N ILE A 10 -31.86 -16.46 32.99
CA ILE A 10 -30.78 -15.52 33.38
C ILE A 10 -31.25 -14.10 32.99
N PRO A 11 -31.08 -13.09 33.86
CA PRO A 11 -31.98 -11.95 33.94
C PRO A 11 -31.64 -10.80 32.98
N ASP A 12 -32.68 -10.17 32.46
CA ASP A 12 -32.64 -8.85 31.81
C ASP A 12 -32.20 -7.78 32.82
N GLU A 13 -30.99 -7.24 32.65
CA GLU A 13 -30.55 -6.05 33.36
C GLU A 13 -30.81 -4.77 32.56
N SER A 14 -31.89 -4.10 32.98
CA SER A 14 -32.10 -2.65 32.94
C SER A 14 -32.30 -1.97 31.59
N ALA A 15 -33.50 -2.20 31.03
CA ALA A 15 -34.22 -1.14 30.34
C ALA A 15 -34.37 0.07 31.29
N GLY A 16 -33.74 1.19 30.93
CA GLY A 16 -33.93 2.47 31.59
C GLY A 16 -35.37 2.94 31.40
N ASN A 17 -36.06 3.10 32.54
CA ASN A 17 -37.38 3.69 32.77
C ASN A 17 -38.05 4.39 31.58
N GLY A 18 -39.21 3.85 31.19
CA GLY A 18 -40.20 4.55 30.40
C GLY A 18 -40.63 5.84 31.09
N LYS A 19 -40.37 6.97 30.42
CA LYS A 19 -41.14 8.19 30.63
C LYS A 19 -42.38 8.10 29.75
N GLU A 20 -43.55 8.14 30.40
CA GLU A 20 -44.83 8.42 29.75
C GLU A 20 -44.70 9.68 28.88
N ILE A 21 -45.19 9.58 27.65
CA ILE A 21 -45.22 10.66 26.65
C ILE A 21 -46.57 11.36 26.75
N PRO A 22 -46.64 12.63 27.21
CA PRO A 22 -47.72 13.51 26.82
C PRO A 22 -47.31 14.26 25.54
N ASN A 23 -48.16 14.16 24.52
CA ASN A 23 -48.34 15.03 23.36
C ASN A 23 -47.15 15.88 22.84
N GLY A 24 -46.78 15.63 21.57
CA GLY A 24 -46.42 16.67 20.62
C GLY A 24 -44.94 17.08 20.57
N GLY A 25 -44.22 16.51 19.59
CA GLY A 25 -42.87 16.93 19.19
C GLY A 25 -41.79 15.95 19.63
N ASN A 26 -41.05 15.40 18.66
CA ASN A 26 -39.81 14.68 18.97
C ASN A 26 -38.88 15.63 19.75
N PRO A 27 -38.27 15.20 20.88
CA PRO A 27 -37.31 16.03 21.58
C PRO A 27 -36.16 16.41 20.64
N ALA A 28 -35.74 17.68 20.67
CA ALA A 28 -34.61 18.14 19.88
C ALA A 28 -33.38 17.30 20.23
N LYS A 29 -32.72 16.74 19.20
CA LYS A 29 -31.56 15.87 19.39
C LYS A 29 -30.45 16.60 20.15
N THR A 30 -29.89 15.92 21.14
CA THR A 30 -28.83 16.48 21.95
C THR A 30 -27.50 16.46 21.20
N LYS A 31 -26.54 17.28 21.63
CA LYS A 31 -25.17 17.25 21.09
C LYS A 31 -24.53 15.85 21.18
N GLU A 32 -24.88 15.08 22.21
CA GLU A 32 -24.35 13.74 22.44
C GLU A 32 -24.85 12.73 21.40
N ASP A 33 -26.11 12.85 20.97
CA ASP A 33 -26.68 12.02 19.90
C ASP A 33 -25.95 12.27 18.57
N PHE A 34 -25.62 13.53 18.28
CA PHE A 34 -24.85 13.90 17.10
C PHE A 34 -23.40 13.41 17.17
N ASP A 35 -22.75 13.51 18.33
CA ASP A 35 -21.40 12.98 18.53
C ASP A 35 -21.38 11.46 18.34
N LEU A 36 -22.35 10.73 18.91
CA LEU A 36 -22.50 9.28 18.75
C LEU A 36 -22.76 8.88 17.29
N ALA A 37 -23.70 9.54 16.61
CA ALA A 37 -23.98 9.26 15.22
C ALA A 37 -22.78 9.58 14.31
N SER A 38 -22.03 10.64 14.60
CA SER A 38 -20.81 10.99 13.88
C SER A 38 -19.72 9.92 14.02
N VAL A 39 -19.61 9.28 15.19
CA VAL A 39 -18.68 8.16 15.39
C VAL A 39 -19.07 6.97 14.53
N TYR A 40 -20.34 6.57 14.52
CA TYR A 40 -20.81 5.46 13.67
C TYR A 40 -20.57 5.71 12.17
N VAL A 41 -20.89 6.92 11.69
CA VAL A 41 -20.66 7.29 10.27
C VAL A 41 -19.16 7.38 9.96
N SER A 42 -18.33 7.92 10.87
CA SER A 42 -16.88 7.94 10.71
C SER A 42 -16.29 6.53 10.65
N ASP A 43 -16.75 5.64 11.52
CA ASP A 43 -16.29 4.25 11.55
C ASP A 43 -16.75 3.45 10.33
N ALA A 44 -17.93 3.74 9.80
CA ALA A 44 -18.39 3.19 8.52
C ALA A 44 -17.59 3.74 7.33
N GLN A 45 -17.27 5.05 7.30
CA GLN A 45 -16.46 5.67 6.24
C GLN A 45 -15.06 5.06 6.19
N TYR A 46 -14.40 4.96 7.36
CA TYR A 46 -13.04 4.47 7.48
C TYR A 46 -12.96 2.96 7.72
N ASN A 47 -14.07 2.20 7.69
CA ASN A 47 -14.13 0.76 7.97
C ASN A 47 -13.47 0.34 9.31
N ARG A 48 -13.65 1.14 10.37
CA ARG A 48 -13.15 0.80 11.71
C ARG A 48 -14.14 -0.12 12.40
N ASN A 49 -13.67 -1.24 12.96
CA ASN A 49 -14.50 -2.14 13.75
C ASN A 49 -14.01 -2.17 15.21
N ILE A 50 -14.21 -1.06 15.90
CA ILE A 50 -13.85 -0.91 17.31
C ILE A 50 -15.15 -0.86 18.11
N PHE A 51 -15.27 -1.74 19.10
CA PHE A 51 -16.34 -1.62 20.08
C PHE A 51 -16.00 -0.48 21.03
N PHE A 52 -16.93 0.44 21.20
CA PHE A 52 -16.84 1.50 22.19
C PHE A 52 -18.14 1.52 22.99
N ASP A 53 -18.02 1.92 24.25
CA ASP A 53 -19.18 2.12 25.11
C ASP A 53 -19.97 3.37 24.64
N THR A 54 -21.30 3.32 24.68
CA THR A 54 -22.17 4.42 24.21
C THR A 54 -22.26 5.58 25.19
N SER A 55 -21.61 5.46 26.36
CA SER A 55 -21.54 6.53 27.34
C SER A 55 -20.83 7.79 26.77
N PRO A 56 -21.28 9.00 27.12
CA PRO A 56 -20.76 10.24 26.53
C PRO A 56 -19.27 10.47 26.85
N GLN A 57 -18.79 9.95 27.99
CA GLN A 57 -17.37 10.00 28.36
C GLN A 57 -16.53 9.06 27.47
N ALA A 58 -17.02 7.85 27.19
CA ALA A 58 -16.34 6.91 26.32
C ALA A 58 -16.27 7.42 24.87
N VAL A 59 -17.35 8.04 24.37
CA VAL A 59 -17.38 8.67 23.04
C VAL A 59 -16.33 9.79 22.92
N ARG A 60 -16.19 10.65 23.93
CA ARG A 60 -15.13 11.69 23.94
C ARG A 60 -13.72 11.09 23.96
N LEU A 61 -13.49 10.05 24.77
CA LEU A 61 -12.21 9.34 24.81
C LEU A 61 -11.90 8.62 23.50
N TYR A 62 -12.92 8.09 22.81
CA TYR A 62 -12.83 7.47 21.50
C TYR A 62 -12.42 8.49 20.43
N LEU A 63 -13.07 9.66 20.41
CA LEU A 63 -12.72 10.76 19.51
C LEU A 63 -11.27 11.21 19.72
N LEU A 64 -10.82 11.35 20.97
CA LEU A 64 -9.44 11.66 21.31
C LEU A 64 -8.47 10.56 20.87
N TYR A 65 -8.79 9.28 21.12
CA TYR A 65 -7.98 8.13 20.72
C TYR A 65 -7.70 8.11 19.22
N ASN A 66 -8.72 8.50 18.46
CA ASN A 66 -8.76 8.41 17.02
C ASN A 66 -8.33 9.71 16.31
N HIS A 67 -8.01 10.76 17.06
CA HIS A 67 -7.42 11.99 16.55
C HIS A 67 -6.08 11.70 15.83
N TRP A 68 -5.69 12.57 14.89
CA TRP A 68 -4.50 12.33 14.06
C TRP A 68 -3.19 12.36 14.87
N THR A 69 -3.10 13.22 15.88
CA THR A 69 -1.90 13.40 16.72
C THR A 69 -1.44 12.12 17.44
N PRO A 70 -2.27 11.43 18.25
CA PRO A 70 -1.83 10.20 18.93
C PRO A 70 -1.52 9.06 17.96
N LYS A 71 -2.15 9.04 16.77
CA LYS A 71 -1.81 8.08 15.71
C LYS A 71 -0.42 8.33 15.12
N VAL A 72 -0.12 9.58 14.77
CA VAL A 72 1.20 9.96 14.26
C VAL A 72 2.28 9.68 15.30
N LEU A 73 2.01 10.00 16.57
CA LEU A 73 2.90 9.70 17.68
C LEU A 73 3.16 8.19 17.80
N LEU A 74 2.12 7.37 17.72
CA LEU A 74 2.24 5.92 17.77
C LEU A 74 3.13 5.38 16.65
N TYR A 75 2.87 5.79 15.40
CA TYR A 75 3.69 5.37 14.26
C TYR A 75 5.13 5.87 14.35
N PHE A 76 5.36 7.07 14.88
CA PHE A 76 6.68 7.59 15.14
C PHE A 76 7.45 6.71 16.14
N PHE A 77 6.85 6.36 17.28
CA PHE A 77 7.52 5.49 18.26
C PHE A 77 7.69 4.04 17.78
N ILE A 78 6.78 3.51 16.95
CA ILE A 78 7.00 2.22 16.27
C ILE A 78 8.20 2.30 15.34
N LEU A 79 8.32 3.38 14.55
CA LEU A 79 9.47 3.56 13.67
C LEU A 79 10.77 3.67 14.45
N VAL A 80 10.77 4.42 15.57
CA VAL A 80 11.92 4.53 16.47
C VAL A 80 12.32 3.17 17.02
N ASP A 81 11.35 2.41 17.56
CA ASP A 81 11.58 1.07 18.14
C ASP A 81 12.16 0.07 17.13
N LEU A 82 11.64 0.06 15.90
CA LEU A 82 12.18 -0.76 14.82
C LEU A 82 13.58 -0.29 14.38
N SER A 83 13.81 1.03 14.36
CA SER A 83 15.09 1.63 13.94
C SER A 83 16.23 1.40 14.94
N LEU A 84 15.91 1.06 16.20
CA LEU A 84 16.92 0.73 17.22
C LEU A 84 17.85 -0.41 16.77
N ALA A 85 17.38 -1.31 15.91
CA ALA A 85 18.19 -2.34 15.27
C ALA A 85 19.41 -1.83 14.51
N VAL A 86 19.41 -0.57 14.05
CA VAL A 86 20.55 0.05 13.38
C VAL A 86 21.67 0.39 14.37
N PHE A 87 21.30 0.65 15.63
CA PHE A 87 22.20 1.14 16.67
C PHE A 87 22.63 0.06 17.67
N GLU A 88 21.89 -1.03 17.74
CA GLU A 88 22.15 -2.16 18.63
C GLU A 88 23.10 -3.19 18.02
N GLU A 89 23.93 -3.82 18.85
CA GLU A 89 24.88 -4.85 18.40
C GLU A 89 24.14 -6.06 17.77
N PRO A 90 24.51 -6.50 16.55
CA PRO A 90 25.60 -5.98 15.71
C PRO A 90 25.16 -4.74 14.90
N ALA A 91 25.73 -3.58 15.26
CA ALA A 91 25.23 -2.27 14.87
C ALA A 91 25.84 -1.77 13.56
N VAL A 92 25.10 -0.94 12.84
CA VAL A 92 25.66 -0.09 11.77
C VAL A 92 26.36 1.11 12.39
N LEU A 93 25.68 1.77 13.35
CA LEU A 93 26.21 2.90 14.09
C LEU A 93 26.14 2.59 15.59
N PRO A 94 27.22 2.12 16.22
CA PRO A 94 27.16 1.64 17.60
C PRO A 94 26.83 2.78 18.56
N LEU A 95 25.76 2.63 19.33
CA LEU A 95 25.44 3.49 20.46
C LEU A 95 25.69 2.78 21.80
N PRO A 96 25.99 3.53 22.87
CA PRO A 96 26.07 2.95 24.22
C PRO A 96 24.78 2.23 24.58
N THR A 97 24.88 1.06 25.22
CA THR A 97 23.71 0.23 25.53
C THR A 97 22.71 0.89 26.47
N TRP A 98 23.16 1.74 27.39
CA TRP A 98 22.23 2.48 28.24
C TRP A 98 21.32 3.42 27.43
N ALA A 99 21.83 3.97 26.32
CA ALA A 99 21.08 4.88 25.46
C ALA A 99 20.02 4.12 24.66
N THR A 100 20.36 2.96 24.08
CA THR A 100 19.39 2.13 23.34
C THR A 100 18.31 1.57 24.26
N VAL A 101 18.67 1.13 25.47
CA VAL A 101 17.72 0.67 26.49
C VAL A 101 16.81 1.80 26.96
N LEU A 102 17.32 3.02 27.15
CA LEU A 102 16.50 4.18 27.55
C LEU A 102 15.46 4.54 26.49
N VAL A 103 15.87 4.56 25.22
CA VAL A 103 14.95 4.83 24.09
C VAL A 103 13.88 3.73 23.99
N GLU A 104 14.27 2.47 24.17
CA GLU A 104 13.31 1.36 24.15
C GLU A 104 12.34 1.39 25.32
N LEU A 105 12.80 1.75 26.52
CA LEU A 105 11.95 1.94 27.68
C LEU A 105 10.92 3.06 27.45
N LEU A 106 11.33 4.15 26.78
CA LEU A 106 10.44 5.21 26.37
C LEU A 106 9.39 4.71 25.36
N CYS A 107 9.78 3.90 24.37
CA CYS A 107 8.85 3.28 23.42
C CYS A 107 7.83 2.39 24.14
N VAL A 108 8.29 1.49 25.02
CA VAL A 108 7.43 0.61 25.82
C VAL A 108 6.46 1.43 26.70
N LEU A 109 6.92 2.54 27.29
CA LEU A 109 6.05 3.45 28.05
C LEU A 109 4.96 4.06 27.16
N VAL A 110 5.28 4.52 25.95
CA VAL A 110 4.27 5.07 25.04
C VAL A 110 3.27 4.00 24.60
N PHE A 111 3.73 2.77 24.33
CA PHE A 111 2.84 1.66 23.97
C PHE A 111 1.91 1.24 25.11
N THR A 112 2.41 1.21 26.35
CA THR A 112 1.58 0.94 27.52
C THR A 112 0.55 2.04 27.75
N LEU A 113 0.93 3.32 27.63
CA LEU A 113 -0.02 4.45 27.71
C LEU A 113 -1.11 4.37 26.63
N ARG A 114 -0.73 4.02 25.40
CA ARG A 114 -1.68 3.81 24.28
C ARG A 114 -2.64 2.67 24.57
N LEU A 115 -2.14 1.54 25.09
CA LEU A 115 -2.95 0.38 25.46
C LEU A 115 -3.92 0.70 26.61
N VAL A 116 -3.47 1.44 27.63
CA VAL A 116 -4.33 1.89 28.73
C VAL A 116 -5.43 2.84 28.24
N HIS A 117 -5.11 3.78 27.34
CA HIS A 117 -6.14 4.62 26.71
C HIS A 117 -7.17 3.76 25.96
N TYR A 118 -6.72 2.76 25.21
CA TYR A 118 -7.62 1.83 24.52
C TYR A 118 -8.48 1.00 25.48
N ALA A 119 -7.90 0.50 26.57
CA ALA A 119 -8.62 -0.27 27.60
C ALA A 119 -9.71 0.54 28.32
N LYS A 120 -9.59 1.88 28.37
CA LYS A 120 -10.64 2.77 28.90
C LYS A 120 -11.77 3.04 27.91
N VAL A 121 -11.53 2.85 26.61
CA VAL A 121 -12.51 3.10 25.54
C VAL A 121 -13.42 1.89 25.29
N ILE A 122 -12.92 0.68 25.55
CA ILE A 122 -13.60 -0.59 25.27
C ILE A 122 -14.16 -1.22 26.56
N PRO A 123 -15.32 -1.87 26.52
CA PRO A 123 -15.80 -2.70 27.62
C PRO A 123 -14.77 -3.75 28.06
N ARG A 124 -14.59 -3.92 29.38
CA ARG A 124 -13.53 -4.78 29.94
C ARG A 124 -13.60 -6.23 29.44
N ASP A 125 -14.79 -6.79 29.31
CA ASP A 125 -14.97 -8.18 28.86
C ASP A 125 -14.52 -8.37 27.41
N LYS A 126 -14.85 -7.40 26.55
CA LYS A 126 -14.40 -7.41 25.14
C LYS A 126 -12.90 -7.14 25.03
N PHE A 127 -12.32 -6.32 25.91
CA PHE A 127 -10.88 -6.04 25.90
C PHE A 127 -10.04 -7.28 26.17
N TRP A 128 -10.39 -8.07 27.20
CA TRP A 128 -9.64 -9.27 27.60
C TRP A 128 -9.92 -10.48 26.72
N ARG A 129 -11.06 -10.55 26.02
CA ARG A 129 -11.31 -11.58 25.00
C ARG A 129 -10.56 -11.35 23.70
N ASP A 130 -10.13 -10.12 23.42
CA ASP A 130 -9.45 -9.80 22.16
C ASP A 130 -7.97 -10.24 22.18
N ALA A 131 -7.67 -11.29 21.42
CA ALA A 131 -6.33 -11.87 21.30
C ALA A 131 -5.26 -10.84 20.88
N LYS A 132 -5.62 -9.77 20.15
CA LYS A 132 -4.64 -8.75 19.74
C LYS A 132 -4.09 -7.97 20.94
N ASN A 133 -4.95 -7.70 21.94
CA ASN A 133 -4.58 -6.95 23.13
C ASN A 133 -3.69 -7.80 24.02
N ILE A 134 -4.06 -9.08 24.20
CA ILE A 134 -3.25 -10.07 24.91
C ILE A 134 -1.86 -10.17 24.28
N CYS A 135 -1.78 -10.27 22.94
CA CYS A 135 -0.50 -10.35 22.24
C CYS A 135 0.39 -9.11 22.51
N ILE A 136 -0.18 -7.90 22.47
CA ILE A 136 0.58 -6.67 22.81
C ILE A 136 1.07 -6.71 24.25
N ILE A 137 0.21 -7.09 25.21
CA ILE A 137 0.59 -7.20 26.63
C ILE A 137 1.76 -8.18 26.79
N VAL A 138 1.64 -9.37 26.20
CA VAL A 138 2.69 -10.40 26.26
C VAL A 138 3.99 -9.88 25.65
N VAL A 139 3.95 -9.25 24.47
CA VAL A 139 5.15 -8.68 23.84
C VAL A 139 5.79 -7.63 24.73
N LEU A 140 5.03 -6.70 25.30
CA LEU A 140 5.55 -5.65 26.19
C LEU A 140 6.15 -6.21 27.49
N MET A 141 5.56 -7.27 28.03
CA MET A 141 6.08 -7.94 29.23
C MET A 141 7.36 -8.72 28.91
N LEU A 142 7.40 -9.43 27.79
CA LEU A 142 8.58 -10.18 27.35
C LEU A 142 9.75 -9.26 26.96
N THR A 143 9.49 -8.11 26.33
CA THR A 143 10.54 -7.12 26.02
C THR A 143 11.11 -6.54 27.30
N LEU A 144 10.28 -6.21 28.29
CA LEU A 144 10.74 -5.71 29.59
C LEU A 144 11.56 -6.75 30.36
N LEU A 145 11.12 -8.01 30.35
CA LEU A 145 11.86 -9.12 30.95
C LEU A 145 13.22 -9.32 30.27
N ASP A 146 13.26 -9.36 28.93
CA ASP A 146 14.50 -9.50 28.16
C ASP A 146 15.46 -8.32 28.41
N MET A 147 14.95 -7.08 28.51
CA MET A 147 15.77 -5.92 28.85
C MET A 147 16.45 -6.05 30.23
N ILE A 148 15.73 -6.53 31.24
CA ILE A 148 16.27 -6.74 32.58
C ILE A 148 17.34 -7.84 32.55
N ILE A 149 17.05 -8.97 31.90
CA ILE A 149 17.98 -10.10 31.78
C ILE A 149 19.24 -9.68 31.02
N TYR A 150 19.08 -9.01 29.87
CA TYR A 150 20.19 -8.53 29.06
C TYR A 150 21.07 -7.54 29.84
N GLY A 151 20.46 -6.58 30.54
CA GLY A 151 21.17 -5.63 31.39
C GLY A 151 21.96 -6.31 32.51
N ALA A 152 21.36 -7.29 33.19
CA ALA A 152 22.01 -8.05 34.25
C ALA A 152 23.18 -8.91 33.73
N LEU A 153 22.99 -9.63 32.61
CA LEU A 153 24.03 -10.45 32.00
C LEU A 153 25.19 -9.60 31.48
N LYS A 154 24.90 -8.45 30.87
CA LYS A 154 25.93 -7.52 30.40
C LYS A 154 26.72 -6.89 31.56
N ALA A 155 26.06 -6.60 32.69
CA ALA A 155 26.75 -6.14 33.90
C ALA A 155 27.64 -7.23 34.54
N ALA A 156 27.30 -8.51 34.34
CA ALA A 156 28.07 -9.67 34.79
C ALA A 156 29.11 -10.17 33.77
N ASP A 157 29.35 -9.42 32.68
CA ASP A 157 30.27 -9.76 31.58
C ASP A 157 30.03 -11.15 30.95
N CYS A 158 28.77 -11.61 30.96
CA CYS A 158 28.34 -12.87 30.38
C CYS A 158 27.83 -12.68 28.94
N TYR A 159 27.83 -13.75 28.15
CA TYR A 159 27.20 -13.74 26.83
C TYR A 159 25.70 -13.43 26.96
N ALA A 160 25.29 -12.27 26.44
CA ALA A 160 23.92 -11.80 26.49
C ALA A 160 23.31 -11.82 25.09
N LEU A 161 22.16 -12.50 24.95
CA LEU A 161 21.37 -12.55 23.72
C LEU A 161 20.13 -11.68 23.88
N ARG A 162 19.81 -10.85 22.88
CA ARG A 162 18.62 -10.01 22.89
C ARG A 162 17.55 -10.54 21.95
N TRP A 163 16.79 -11.53 22.43
CA TRP A 163 15.81 -12.24 21.60
C TRP A 163 14.49 -11.47 21.41
N SER A 164 14.17 -10.52 22.30
CA SER A 164 12.93 -9.71 22.20
C SER A 164 12.84 -8.84 20.95
N ARG A 165 13.98 -8.54 20.29
CA ARG A 165 14.03 -7.78 19.03
C ARG A 165 13.11 -8.36 17.96
N VAL A 166 13.05 -9.69 17.86
CA VAL A 166 12.24 -10.41 16.88
C VAL A 166 10.74 -10.12 17.06
N LEU A 167 10.31 -9.75 18.27
CA LEU A 167 8.92 -9.48 18.60
C LEU A 167 8.48 -8.05 18.27
N ARG A 168 9.39 -7.09 18.09
CA ARG A 168 9.06 -5.67 17.85
C ARG A 168 8.10 -5.45 16.67
N PRO A 169 8.26 -6.12 15.51
CA PRO A 169 7.31 -5.98 14.41
C PRO A 169 5.87 -6.37 14.75
N LEU A 170 5.65 -7.23 15.76
CA LEU A 170 4.31 -7.61 16.21
C LEU A 170 3.55 -6.41 16.79
N LEU A 171 4.25 -5.39 17.29
CA LEU A 171 3.64 -4.15 17.74
C LEU A 171 3.04 -3.38 16.55
N LEU A 172 3.74 -3.31 15.42
CA LEU A 172 3.20 -2.73 14.17
C LEU A 172 1.97 -3.51 13.66
N VAL A 173 2.00 -4.83 13.76
CA VAL A 173 0.91 -5.71 13.30
C VAL A 173 -0.32 -5.58 14.20
N ASN A 174 -0.17 -5.68 15.52
CA ASN A 174 -1.30 -5.81 16.44
C ASN A 174 -1.92 -4.47 16.87
N VAL A 175 -1.22 -3.35 16.69
CA VAL A 175 -1.75 -1.99 16.91
C VAL A 175 -3.03 -1.75 16.12
N THR A 176 -4.05 -1.10 16.70
CA THR A 176 -5.39 -0.99 16.10
C THR A 176 -5.41 -0.52 14.64
N GLU A 177 -4.52 0.40 14.29
CA GLU A 177 -4.33 1.02 12.99
C GLU A 177 -3.67 0.08 11.95
N GLY A 178 -2.88 -0.91 12.41
CA GLY A 178 -2.25 -1.97 11.60
C GLY A 178 -3.23 -3.01 11.03
N ARG A 179 -4.51 -2.66 10.91
CA ARG A 179 -5.58 -3.56 10.44
C ARG A 179 -5.28 -4.17 9.08
N GLN A 180 -4.76 -3.41 8.13
CA GLN A 180 -4.50 -3.88 6.77
C GLN A 180 -3.45 -5.00 6.77
N LEU A 181 -2.41 -4.82 7.56
CA LEU A 181 -1.36 -5.80 7.78
C LEU A 181 -1.89 -7.07 8.47
N ARG A 182 -2.72 -6.94 9.51
CA ARG A 182 -3.38 -8.10 10.15
C ARG A 182 -4.25 -8.89 9.20
N ARG A 183 -5.00 -8.21 8.34
CA ARG A 183 -5.83 -8.87 7.33
C ARG A 183 -4.96 -9.68 6.37
N ALA A 184 -3.85 -9.10 5.89
CA ALA A 184 -2.90 -9.81 5.05
C ALA A 184 -2.35 -11.07 5.77
N PHE A 185 -1.90 -10.95 7.02
CA PHE A 185 -1.44 -12.10 7.82
C PHE A 185 -2.53 -13.16 8.02
N ARG A 186 -3.77 -12.75 8.32
CA ARG A 186 -4.90 -13.66 8.50
C ARG A 186 -5.23 -14.39 7.21
N SER A 187 -5.24 -13.69 6.08
CA SER A 187 -5.47 -14.27 4.76
C SER A 187 -4.40 -15.32 4.43
N ILE A 188 -3.12 -15.01 4.66
CA ILE A 188 -2.01 -15.95 4.49
C ILE A 188 -2.18 -17.18 5.38
N ARG A 189 -2.45 -16.97 6.68
CA ARG A 189 -2.67 -18.06 7.64
C ARG A 189 -3.82 -18.97 7.22
N ASN A 190 -4.91 -18.38 6.73
CA ASN A 190 -6.08 -19.14 6.31
C ASN A 190 -5.83 -19.91 4.99
N ALA A 191 -4.98 -19.39 4.10
CA ALA A 191 -4.57 -20.07 2.87
C ALA A 191 -3.51 -21.18 3.11
N LEU A 192 -2.72 -21.07 4.18
CA LEU A 192 -1.59 -21.95 4.47
C LEU A 192 -1.93 -23.45 4.49
N PRO A 193 -3.05 -23.93 5.06
CA PRO A 193 -3.36 -25.37 5.09
C PRO A 193 -3.51 -25.96 3.68
N GLN A 194 -4.16 -25.24 2.77
CA GLN A 194 -4.34 -25.72 1.39
C GLN A 194 -3.05 -25.67 0.59
N ILE A 195 -2.27 -24.61 0.80
CA ILE A 195 -0.92 -24.45 0.25
C ILE A 195 -0.01 -25.61 0.70
N PHE A 196 -0.12 -26.01 1.97
CA PHE A 196 0.70 -27.05 2.56
C PHE A 196 0.47 -28.43 1.90
N TYR A 197 -0.76 -28.79 1.54
CA TYR A 197 -1.03 -30.05 0.83
C TYR A 197 -0.36 -30.10 -0.55
N VAL A 198 -0.43 -29.01 -1.32
CA VAL A 198 0.24 -28.92 -2.63
C VAL A 198 1.76 -28.97 -2.45
N PHE A 199 2.27 -28.28 -1.43
CA PHE A 199 3.70 -28.32 -1.09
C PHE A 199 4.18 -29.73 -0.73
N LEU A 200 3.40 -30.50 0.04
CA LEU A 200 3.73 -31.88 0.36
C LEU A 200 3.77 -32.77 -0.88
N LEU A 201 2.80 -32.63 -1.78
CA LEU A 201 2.79 -33.38 -3.05
C LEU A 201 3.99 -33.01 -3.93
N PHE A 202 4.33 -31.73 -3.99
CA PHE A 202 5.53 -31.24 -4.67
C PHE A 202 6.81 -31.82 -4.06
N MET A 203 6.97 -31.76 -2.74
CA MET A 203 8.14 -32.33 -2.05
C MET A 203 8.24 -33.84 -2.27
N PHE A 204 7.11 -34.55 -2.28
CA PHE A 204 7.08 -35.97 -2.61
C PHE A 204 7.61 -36.25 -4.02
N SER A 205 7.22 -35.44 -5.01
CA SER A 205 7.78 -35.51 -6.36
C SER A 205 9.29 -35.29 -6.36
N VAL A 206 9.79 -34.22 -5.71
CA VAL A 206 11.24 -33.96 -5.58
C VAL A 206 11.96 -35.17 -4.98
N LEU A 207 11.44 -35.74 -3.88
CA LEU A 207 12.03 -36.89 -3.20
C LEU A 207 12.11 -38.14 -4.10
N ILE A 208 11.07 -38.41 -4.91
CA ILE A 208 11.07 -39.51 -5.88
C ILE A 208 12.11 -39.29 -6.96
N PHE A 209 12.15 -38.11 -7.56
CA PHE A 209 13.12 -37.79 -8.61
C PHE A 209 14.55 -37.83 -8.07
N SER A 210 14.78 -37.42 -6.81
CA SER A 210 16.08 -37.55 -6.16
C SER A 210 16.50 -39.01 -5.96
N LEU A 211 15.57 -39.90 -5.61
CA LEU A 211 15.84 -41.35 -5.53
C LEU A 211 16.17 -41.92 -6.91
N MET A 212 15.42 -41.51 -7.94
CA MET A 212 15.66 -41.92 -9.31
C MET A 212 17.03 -41.45 -9.81
N ALA A 213 17.40 -40.19 -9.55
CA ALA A 213 18.72 -39.63 -9.87
C ALA A 213 19.85 -40.42 -9.19
N LEU A 214 19.70 -40.71 -7.88
CA LEU A 214 20.69 -41.50 -7.13
C LEU A 214 20.91 -42.88 -7.76
N LYS A 215 19.83 -43.56 -8.16
CA LYS A 215 19.92 -44.88 -8.79
C LYS A 215 20.45 -44.83 -10.22
N LEU A 216 20.09 -43.80 -10.98
CA LEU A 216 20.46 -43.65 -12.39
C LEU A 216 21.93 -43.21 -12.57
N LEU A 217 22.40 -42.30 -11.70
CA LEU A 217 23.66 -41.56 -11.89
C LEU A 217 24.71 -41.85 -10.79
N GLY A 218 24.29 -42.20 -9.57
CA GLY A 218 25.20 -42.25 -8.41
C GLY A 218 26.32 -43.30 -8.48
N LYS A 219 26.14 -44.40 -9.21
CA LYS A 219 27.16 -45.46 -9.38
C LYS A 219 28.13 -45.21 -10.55
N ARG A 220 27.95 -44.13 -11.32
CA ARG A 220 28.71 -43.89 -12.57
C ARG A 220 30.05 -43.18 -12.35
N GLY A 221 30.35 -42.73 -11.13
CA GLY A 221 31.62 -42.06 -10.82
C GLY A 221 31.78 -40.68 -11.48
N LEU A 222 30.66 -40.04 -11.85
CA LEU A 222 30.66 -38.69 -12.42
C LEU A 222 31.10 -37.67 -11.36
N LYS A 223 31.68 -36.55 -11.82
CA LYS A 223 32.16 -35.47 -10.96
C LYS A 223 31.54 -34.14 -11.39
N THR A 224 31.31 -33.25 -10.44
CA THR A 224 30.94 -31.85 -10.71
C THR A 224 32.12 -31.08 -11.28
N ASN A 225 31.87 -29.85 -11.74
CA ASN A 225 32.93 -28.95 -12.25
C ASN A 225 34.02 -28.68 -11.21
N ASP A 226 33.67 -28.69 -9.93
CA ASP A 226 34.59 -28.51 -8.80
C ASP A 226 35.31 -29.81 -8.39
N GLY A 227 35.10 -30.91 -9.13
CA GLY A 227 35.71 -32.22 -8.88
C GLY A 227 35.05 -33.05 -7.78
N ALA A 228 33.95 -32.56 -7.17
CA ALA A 228 33.21 -33.26 -6.13
C ALA A 228 32.38 -34.44 -6.70
N PRO A 229 32.10 -35.49 -5.91
CA PRO A 229 31.33 -36.64 -6.36
C PRO A 229 29.89 -36.26 -6.70
N TYR A 230 29.47 -36.52 -7.93
CA TYR A 230 28.14 -36.15 -8.44
C TYR A 230 27.06 -37.17 -8.03
N PHE A 231 25.97 -36.69 -7.43
CA PHE A 231 24.77 -37.46 -7.08
C PHE A 231 25.04 -38.77 -6.32
N THR A 232 25.88 -38.70 -5.28
CA THR A 232 26.21 -39.85 -4.41
C THR A 232 25.44 -39.85 -3.09
N ASN A 233 25.12 -38.67 -2.54
CA ASN A 233 24.39 -38.51 -1.29
C ASN A 233 22.94 -38.10 -1.56
N TYR A 234 21.98 -38.84 -1.01
CA TYR A 234 20.55 -38.57 -1.21
C TYR A 234 20.13 -37.15 -0.80
N LEU A 235 20.58 -36.66 0.36
CA LEU A 235 20.17 -35.35 0.87
C LEU A 235 20.74 -34.20 0.04
N GLU A 236 21.97 -34.35 -0.48
CA GLU A 236 22.54 -33.37 -1.41
C GLU A 236 21.76 -33.36 -2.74
N ILE A 237 21.37 -34.54 -3.26
CA ILE A 237 20.55 -34.62 -4.48
C ILE A 237 19.18 -33.96 -4.26
N VAL A 238 18.56 -34.15 -3.08
CA VAL A 238 17.30 -33.47 -2.74
C VAL A 238 17.48 -31.97 -2.76
N PHE A 239 18.57 -31.46 -2.20
CA PHE A 239 18.89 -30.03 -2.24
C PHE A 239 19.15 -29.54 -3.67
N ASP A 240 20.01 -30.21 -4.44
CA ASP A 240 20.36 -29.83 -5.82
C ASP A 240 19.15 -29.83 -6.75
N LEU A 241 18.27 -30.84 -6.63
CA LEU A 241 17.04 -30.89 -7.40
C LEU A 241 16.03 -29.84 -6.91
N TYR A 242 15.92 -29.59 -5.60
CA TYR A 242 15.11 -28.49 -5.09
C TYR A 242 15.57 -27.13 -5.64
N VAL A 243 16.88 -26.89 -5.71
CA VAL A 243 17.46 -25.70 -6.37
C VAL A 243 17.13 -25.71 -7.87
N LEU A 244 17.15 -26.86 -8.54
CA LEU A 244 16.77 -26.97 -9.95
C LEU A 244 15.32 -26.61 -10.20
N VAL A 245 14.40 -26.87 -9.26
CA VAL A 245 13.01 -26.41 -9.40
C VAL A 245 12.95 -24.89 -9.56
N THR A 246 13.80 -24.18 -8.81
CA THR A 246 13.93 -22.73 -8.91
C THR A 246 14.71 -22.25 -10.15
N THR A 247 15.24 -23.18 -10.96
CA THR A 247 16.08 -22.95 -12.13
C THR A 247 17.43 -22.25 -11.86
N ALA A 248 17.80 -22.08 -10.58
CA ALA A 248 18.97 -21.29 -10.19
C ALA A 248 20.33 -21.96 -10.48
N ASN A 249 20.37 -23.29 -10.61
CA ASN A 249 21.57 -24.07 -10.93
C ASN A 249 21.48 -24.77 -12.31
N SER A 250 20.54 -24.33 -13.16
CA SER A 250 20.45 -24.76 -14.55
C SER A 250 21.31 -23.83 -15.42
N PRO A 251 22.16 -24.34 -16.33
CA PRO A 251 22.29 -25.74 -16.76
C PRO A 251 23.28 -26.58 -15.92
N ASP A 252 24.03 -25.98 -14.99
CA ASP A 252 25.21 -26.56 -14.35
C ASP A 252 24.98 -27.94 -13.70
N VAL A 253 23.85 -28.14 -13.03
CA VAL A 253 23.52 -29.42 -12.35
C VAL A 253 23.36 -30.59 -13.32
N MET A 254 23.00 -30.33 -14.59
CA MET A 254 22.78 -31.35 -15.61
C MET A 254 24.08 -31.72 -16.35
N MET A 255 25.04 -30.79 -16.43
CA MET A 255 26.20 -30.89 -17.33
C MET A 255 27.03 -32.17 -17.14
N PRO A 256 27.37 -32.63 -15.92
CA PRO A 256 28.13 -33.87 -15.75
C PRO A 256 27.45 -35.10 -16.34
N ALA A 257 26.12 -35.19 -16.22
CA ALA A 257 25.35 -36.28 -16.80
C ALA A 257 25.22 -36.13 -18.32
N TYR A 258 24.94 -34.92 -18.80
CA TYR A 258 24.78 -34.64 -20.24
C TYR A 258 26.06 -34.89 -21.04
N ASN A 259 27.22 -34.49 -20.50
CA ASN A 259 28.53 -34.74 -21.11
C ASN A 259 28.88 -36.22 -21.17
N SER A 260 28.33 -37.04 -20.25
CA SER A 260 28.49 -38.50 -20.29
C SER A 260 27.59 -39.14 -21.34
N SER A 261 26.34 -38.70 -21.46
CA SER A 261 25.42 -39.13 -22.50
C SER A 261 24.26 -38.15 -22.66
N SER A 262 23.96 -37.78 -23.90
CA SER A 262 22.85 -36.89 -24.22
C SER A 262 21.49 -37.44 -23.74
N PHE A 263 21.34 -38.76 -23.59
CA PHE A 263 20.12 -39.38 -23.08
C PHE A 263 19.78 -38.93 -21.65
N PHE A 264 20.76 -38.59 -20.82
CA PHE A 264 20.48 -38.11 -19.46
C PHE A 264 19.81 -36.74 -19.42
N ALA A 265 19.89 -35.93 -20.49
CA ALA A 265 19.10 -34.69 -20.57
C ALA A 265 17.60 -34.95 -20.44
N ILE A 266 17.10 -36.10 -20.92
CA ILE A 266 15.68 -36.45 -20.83
C ILE A 266 15.21 -36.45 -19.37
N PHE A 267 16.03 -36.96 -18.44
CA PHE A 267 15.70 -36.95 -17.01
C PHE A 267 15.46 -35.52 -16.49
N PHE A 268 16.38 -34.59 -16.79
CA PHE A 268 16.30 -33.21 -16.33
C PHE A 268 15.18 -32.42 -17.03
N ILE A 269 14.96 -32.65 -18.33
CA ILE A 269 13.86 -32.03 -19.08
C ILE A 269 12.51 -32.46 -18.50
N VAL A 270 12.32 -33.77 -18.24
CA VAL A 270 11.10 -34.28 -17.60
C VAL A 270 10.96 -33.71 -16.18
N TYR A 271 12.05 -33.64 -15.42
CA TYR A 271 12.05 -33.05 -14.08
C TYR A 271 11.59 -31.60 -14.09
N ILE A 272 12.14 -30.76 -14.98
CA ILE A 272 11.79 -29.33 -15.12
C ILE A 272 10.33 -29.19 -15.57
N LEU A 273 9.88 -29.99 -16.54
CA LEU A 273 8.50 -29.96 -17.00
C LEU A 273 7.52 -30.23 -15.85
N VAL A 274 7.76 -31.29 -15.08
CA VAL A 274 6.89 -31.70 -13.99
C VAL A 274 7.00 -30.75 -12.79
N ASN A 275 8.20 -30.52 -12.27
CA ASN A 275 8.40 -29.82 -11.00
C ASN A 275 8.45 -28.30 -11.14
N THR A 276 9.08 -27.78 -12.19
CA THR A 276 9.15 -26.33 -12.41
C THR A 276 7.88 -25.83 -13.07
N TYR A 277 7.48 -26.35 -14.23
CA TYR A 277 6.33 -25.78 -14.95
C TYR A 277 4.98 -26.20 -14.38
N ILE A 278 4.74 -27.50 -14.17
CA ILE A 278 3.43 -27.96 -13.70
C ILE A 278 3.24 -27.61 -12.22
N PHE A 279 4.13 -28.07 -11.33
CA PHE A 279 3.96 -27.88 -9.89
C PHE A 279 4.00 -26.41 -9.45
N MET A 280 4.94 -25.58 -9.93
CA MET A 280 4.95 -24.16 -9.53
C MET A 280 3.75 -23.39 -10.07
N SER A 281 3.23 -23.74 -11.26
CA SER A 281 2.00 -23.13 -11.78
C SER A 281 0.76 -23.55 -10.98
N VAL A 282 0.65 -24.84 -10.63
CA VAL A 282 -0.41 -25.35 -9.75
C VAL A 282 -0.34 -24.67 -8.39
N PHE A 283 0.87 -24.51 -7.84
CA PHE A 283 1.08 -23.82 -6.57
C PHE A 283 0.57 -22.38 -6.63
N LEU A 284 0.98 -21.61 -7.65
CA LEU A 284 0.50 -20.25 -7.88
C LEU A 284 -1.03 -20.19 -7.99
N ALA A 285 -1.64 -21.12 -8.73
CA ALA A 285 -3.09 -21.16 -8.92
C ALA A 285 -3.83 -21.46 -7.61
N VAL A 286 -3.36 -22.40 -6.80
CA VAL A 286 -3.97 -22.74 -5.50
C VAL A 286 -3.83 -21.58 -4.52
N VAL A 287 -2.68 -20.91 -4.50
CA VAL A 287 -2.47 -19.69 -3.71
C VAL A 287 -3.43 -18.59 -4.14
N TYR A 288 -3.50 -18.30 -5.45
CA TYR A 288 -4.36 -17.27 -6.03
C TYR A 288 -5.84 -17.51 -5.71
N ASN A 289 -6.36 -18.71 -5.98
CA ASN A 289 -7.77 -19.04 -5.77
C ASN A 289 -8.17 -18.97 -4.30
N ASN A 290 -7.31 -19.46 -3.40
CA ASN A 290 -7.58 -19.38 -1.97
C ASN A 290 -7.50 -17.97 -1.44
N TYR A 291 -6.47 -17.22 -1.82
CA TYR A 291 -6.35 -15.83 -1.46
C TYR A 291 -7.56 -15.01 -1.92
N LYS A 292 -7.98 -15.17 -3.19
CA LYS A 292 -9.16 -14.51 -3.74
C LYS A 292 -10.43 -14.87 -2.97
N LYS A 293 -10.64 -16.16 -2.65
CA LYS A 293 -11.79 -16.62 -1.85
C LYS A 293 -11.81 -15.99 -0.46
N TYR A 294 -10.68 -15.98 0.26
CA TYR A 294 -10.61 -15.39 1.60
C TYR A 294 -10.74 -13.86 1.57
N LEU A 295 -10.18 -13.21 0.56
CA LEU A 295 -10.31 -11.77 0.38
C LEU A 295 -11.77 -11.38 0.11
N LYS A 296 -12.49 -12.14 -0.73
CA LYS A 296 -13.92 -11.94 -1.01
C LYS A 296 -14.76 -12.00 0.27
N GLU A 297 -14.59 -13.05 1.08
CA GLU A 297 -15.35 -13.19 2.33
C GLU A 297 -15.01 -12.09 3.33
N GLU A 298 -13.75 -11.68 3.41
CA GLU A 298 -13.36 -10.57 4.27
C GLU A 298 -13.97 -9.23 3.82
N VAL A 299 -14.01 -8.96 2.51
CA VAL A 299 -14.68 -7.79 1.95
C VAL A 299 -16.18 -7.82 2.26
N ARG A 300 -16.82 -8.98 2.11
CA ARG A 300 -18.23 -9.18 2.47
C ARG A 300 -18.50 -8.85 3.94
N GLN A 301 -17.67 -9.33 4.87
CA GLN A 301 -17.77 -8.99 6.29
C GLN A 301 -17.59 -7.49 6.55
N LEU A 302 -16.66 -6.82 5.85
CA LEU A 302 -16.46 -5.38 5.96
C LEU A 302 -17.69 -4.60 5.51
N VAL A 303 -18.31 -4.99 4.40
CA VAL A 303 -19.53 -4.36 3.89
C VAL A 303 -20.69 -4.53 4.88
N ARG A 304 -20.87 -5.74 5.44
CA ARG A 304 -21.89 -6.00 6.48
C ARG A 304 -21.66 -5.15 7.72
N ALA A 305 -20.44 -5.13 8.25
CA ALA A 305 -20.10 -4.34 9.44
C ALA A 305 -20.24 -2.82 9.21
N LYS A 306 -19.97 -2.34 7.99
CA LYS A 306 -20.19 -0.96 7.58
C LYS A 306 -21.68 -0.63 7.57
N ARG A 307 -22.51 -1.46 6.93
CA ARG A 307 -23.97 -1.26 6.87
C ARG A 307 -24.61 -1.27 8.25
N HIS A 308 -24.21 -2.20 9.13
CA HIS A 308 -24.70 -2.25 10.51
C HIS A 308 -24.46 -0.94 11.27
N LYS A 309 -23.27 -0.34 11.13
CA LYS A 309 -22.95 0.96 11.73
C LYS A 309 -23.80 2.09 11.15
N MET A 310 -24.03 2.08 9.84
CA MET A 310 -24.90 3.07 9.20
C MET A 310 -26.35 2.94 9.64
N VAL A 311 -26.85 1.72 9.84
CA VAL A 311 -28.19 1.48 10.40
C VAL A 311 -28.27 1.97 11.85
N ARG A 312 -27.24 1.76 12.68
CA ARG A 312 -27.19 2.33 14.04
C ARG A 312 -27.15 3.86 14.03
N ALA A 313 -26.38 4.47 13.13
CA ALA A 313 -26.37 5.92 12.95
C ALA A 313 -27.74 6.44 12.53
N PHE A 314 -28.43 5.75 11.62
CA PHE A 314 -29.79 6.08 11.22
C PHE A 314 -30.76 6.00 12.42
N ALA A 315 -30.69 4.95 13.22
CA ALA A 315 -31.54 4.77 14.40
C ALA A 315 -31.38 5.90 15.44
N VAL A 316 -30.18 6.44 15.59
CA VAL A 316 -29.91 7.60 16.47
C VAL A 316 -30.45 8.91 15.87
N LEU A 317 -30.45 9.03 14.54
CA LEU A 317 -30.78 10.27 13.81
C LEU A 317 -32.21 10.33 13.25
N GLN A 318 -32.96 9.25 13.31
CA GLN A 318 -34.29 9.18 12.73
C GLN A 318 -35.29 10.08 13.44
N GLU A 319 -36.24 10.58 12.67
CA GLU A 319 -37.44 11.29 13.13
C GLU A 319 -38.65 10.68 12.44
N ARG A 320 -39.80 10.67 13.13
CA ARG A 320 -41.05 10.17 12.56
C ARG A 320 -41.77 11.33 11.88
N ARG A 321 -42.03 11.22 10.58
CA ARG A 321 -42.76 12.23 9.82
C ARG A 321 -44.00 11.61 9.18
N GLU A 322 -45.16 12.22 9.40
CA GLU A 322 -46.44 11.73 8.86
C GLU A 322 -46.45 11.77 7.32
N GLU A 323 -45.87 12.81 6.72
CA GLU A 323 -45.77 12.99 5.25
C GLU A 323 -44.96 11.89 4.54
N ALA A 324 -44.06 11.21 5.24
CA ALA A 324 -43.16 10.22 4.66
C ALA A 324 -43.61 8.76 4.91
N GLY A 325 -44.66 8.56 5.70
CA GLY A 325 -45.14 7.22 6.08
C GLY A 325 -44.13 6.36 6.87
N GLY A 326 -43.04 6.95 7.41
CA GLY A 326 -41.95 6.19 8.01
C GLY A 326 -40.92 7.00 8.81
N GLN A 327 -39.85 6.31 9.24
CA GLN A 327 -38.67 6.90 9.88
C GLN A 327 -37.78 7.54 8.80
N VAL A 328 -37.41 8.81 8.99
CA VAL A 328 -36.60 9.59 8.03
C VAL A 328 -35.57 10.47 8.73
N VAL A 329 -34.53 10.87 7.98
CA VAL A 329 -33.54 11.86 8.44
C VAL A 329 -33.71 13.15 7.64
N THR A 330 -33.85 14.27 8.35
CA THR A 330 -33.99 15.61 7.75
C THR A 330 -32.66 16.15 7.24
N GLN A 331 -32.73 17.08 6.27
CA GLN A 331 -31.53 17.74 5.72
C GLN A 331 -30.69 18.45 6.79
N ALA A 332 -31.30 19.04 7.82
CA ALA A 332 -30.60 19.72 8.90
C ALA A 332 -29.74 18.74 9.72
N ASN A 333 -30.33 17.62 10.15
CA ASN A 333 -29.62 16.58 10.91
C ASN A 333 -28.51 15.94 10.08
N TRP A 334 -28.78 15.65 8.80
CA TRP A 334 -27.78 15.12 7.88
C TRP A 334 -26.59 16.08 7.72
N ASN A 335 -26.86 17.37 7.49
CA ASN A 335 -25.82 18.39 7.34
C ASN A 335 -24.96 18.52 8.60
N GLN A 336 -25.56 18.45 9.78
CA GLN A 336 -24.85 18.52 11.05
C GLN A 336 -23.92 17.32 11.24
N VAL A 337 -24.39 16.10 10.96
CA VAL A 337 -23.58 14.88 11.07
C VAL A 337 -22.43 14.89 10.08
N VAL A 338 -22.69 15.26 8.81
CA VAL A 338 -21.65 15.34 7.78
C VAL A 338 -20.58 16.38 8.14
N ARG A 339 -20.97 17.51 8.76
CA ARG A 339 -20.00 18.51 9.28
C ARG A 339 -19.11 17.96 10.39
N LEU A 340 -19.65 17.14 11.30
CA LEU A 340 -18.90 16.53 12.38
C LEU A 340 -17.94 15.45 11.87
N VAL A 341 -18.40 14.61 10.94
CA VAL A 341 -17.59 13.54 10.35
C VAL A 341 -16.48 14.10 9.46
N ARG A 342 -16.80 15.11 8.64
CA ARG A 342 -15.88 15.75 7.69
C ARG A 342 -15.95 17.28 7.82
N SER A 343 -15.07 17.84 8.65
CA SER A 343 -15.01 19.30 8.88
C SER A 343 -14.44 20.09 7.69
N ASP A 344 -13.64 19.45 6.83
CA ASP A 344 -12.99 20.03 5.66
C ASP A 344 -13.90 20.13 4.41
N ILE A 345 -15.16 19.70 4.52
CA ILE A 345 -16.09 19.64 3.39
C ILE A 345 -16.64 21.03 3.01
N SER A 346 -16.58 21.38 1.72
CA SER A 346 -17.19 22.63 1.23
C SER A 346 -18.72 22.55 1.26
N ASN A 347 -19.39 23.69 1.42
CA ASN A 347 -20.87 23.75 1.42
C ASN A 347 -21.45 23.19 0.12
N ALA A 348 -20.87 23.59 -1.01
CA ALA A 348 -21.29 23.18 -2.34
C ALA A 348 -21.15 21.65 -2.55
N HIS A 349 -20.08 21.04 -2.01
CA HIS A 349 -19.93 19.58 -2.09
C HIS A 349 -20.93 18.85 -1.18
N ARG A 350 -21.30 19.39 -0.01
CA ARG A 350 -22.38 18.80 0.81
C ARG A 350 -23.73 18.86 0.12
N GLU A 351 -24.05 19.98 -0.52
CA GLU A 351 -25.30 20.13 -1.27
C GLU A 351 -25.35 19.16 -2.44
N LEU A 352 -24.23 18.94 -3.14
CA LEU A 352 -24.12 17.89 -4.16
C LEU A 352 -24.35 16.49 -3.59
N LEU A 353 -23.71 16.14 -2.47
CA LEU A 353 -23.90 14.83 -1.85
C LEU A 353 -25.35 14.64 -1.35
N TRP A 354 -25.98 15.72 -0.88
CA TRP A 354 -27.38 15.73 -0.50
C TRP A 354 -28.29 15.52 -1.71
N SER A 355 -28.05 16.20 -2.83
CA SER A 355 -28.88 16.09 -4.03
C SER A 355 -28.81 14.71 -4.71
N VAL A 356 -27.74 13.95 -4.47
CA VAL A 356 -27.62 12.53 -4.87
C VAL A 356 -28.31 11.60 -3.87
N SER A 357 -28.45 12.00 -2.61
CA SER A 357 -29.14 11.22 -1.59
C SER A 357 -30.66 11.43 -1.62
N ASP A 358 -31.11 12.62 -2.03
CA ASP A 358 -32.51 13.04 -2.14
C ASP A 358 -32.89 13.30 -3.61
N ASP A 359 -32.87 12.25 -4.44
CA ASP A 359 -33.20 12.34 -5.87
C ASP A 359 -34.60 12.93 -6.15
N LYS A 360 -35.51 12.84 -5.18
CA LYS A 360 -36.90 13.29 -5.29
C LYS A 360 -37.14 14.70 -4.73
N ASN A 361 -36.10 15.38 -4.23
CA ASN A 361 -36.18 16.70 -3.59
C ASN A 361 -37.27 16.79 -2.49
N GLN A 362 -37.37 15.75 -1.66
CA GLN A 362 -38.38 15.66 -0.59
C GLN A 362 -37.94 16.39 0.69
N GLY A 363 -36.66 16.76 0.81
CA GLY A 363 -36.09 17.42 1.99
C GLY A 363 -35.78 16.47 3.16
N PHE A 364 -35.96 15.16 2.95
CA PHE A 364 -35.67 14.09 3.90
C PHE A 364 -35.25 12.81 3.17
N ILE A 365 -34.50 11.95 3.85
CA ILE A 365 -34.01 10.68 3.29
C ILE A 365 -34.41 9.48 4.16
N GLY A 366 -34.73 8.37 3.51
CA GLY A 366 -35.03 7.10 4.17
C GLY A 366 -33.79 6.27 4.51
N LYS A 367 -34.00 5.12 5.15
CA LYS A 367 -32.93 4.20 5.61
C LYS A 367 -31.96 3.79 4.49
N VAL A 368 -32.47 3.38 3.33
CA VAL A 368 -31.66 2.88 2.21
C VAL A 368 -30.69 3.95 1.69
N ALA A 369 -31.20 5.16 1.43
CA ALA A 369 -30.40 6.30 0.97
C ALA A 369 -29.37 6.73 2.03
N PHE A 370 -29.75 6.73 3.31
CA PHE A 370 -28.83 7.08 4.40
C PHE A 370 -27.68 6.07 4.53
N VAL A 371 -27.92 4.77 4.34
CA VAL A 371 -26.86 3.74 4.45
C VAL A 371 -25.76 3.95 3.41
N GLN A 372 -26.09 4.47 2.23
CA GLN A 372 -25.11 4.77 1.16
C GLN A 372 -24.23 6.01 1.46
N LEU A 373 -24.55 6.80 2.49
CA LEU A 373 -23.80 8.01 2.84
C LEU A 373 -22.30 7.72 3.09
N ALA A 374 -21.95 6.60 3.72
CA ALA A 374 -20.55 6.26 3.96
C ALA A 374 -19.78 5.91 2.67
N ASP A 375 -20.45 5.37 1.65
CA ASP A 375 -19.87 5.17 0.31
C ASP A 375 -19.71 6.52 -0.42
N LEU A 376 -20.75 7.37 -0.39
CA LEU A 376 -20.71 8.72 -0.95
C LEU A 376 -19.58 9.57 -0.35
N LEU A 377 -19.38 9.49 0.97
CA LEU A 377 -18.31 10.22 1.67
C LEU A 377 -16.89 9.70 1.35
N ASN A 378 -16.75 8.54 0.72
CA ASN A 378 -15.45 8.03 0.26
C ASN A 378 -15.11 8.46 -1.18
N ILE A 379 -16.08 8.96 -1.93
CA ILE A 379 -15.87 9.52 -3.26
C ILE A 379 -15.30 10.94 -3.12
N GLU A 380 -14.13 11.18 -3.68
CA GLU A 380 -13.54 12.52 -3.73
C GLU A 380 -14.10 13.30 -4.91
N VAL A 381 -14.81 14.40 -4.61
CA VAL A 381 -15.26 15.37 -5.62
C VAL A 381 -14.47 16.67 -5.44
N ILE A 382 -13.93 17.16 -6.54
CA ILE A 382 -13.18 18.40 -6.61
C ILE A 382 -14.12 19.49 -7.10
N THR A 383 -14.15 20.62 -6.42
CA THR A 383 -14.74 21.85 -6.94
C THR A 383 -13.69 22.59 -7.77
N LEU A 384 -13.84 22.61 -9.08
CA LEU A 384 -13.08 23.48 -9.97
C LEU A 384 -13.75 24.85 -9.97
N LYS A 385 -13.12 25.84 -9.32
CA LYS A 385 -13.52 27.24 -9.49
C LYS A 385 -12.78 27.76 -10.71
N SER A 386 -13.50 28.06 -11.79
CA SER A 386 -12.92 28.77 -12.94
C SER A 386 -12.54 30.18 -12.49
N ARG A 387 -11.26 30.44 -12.25
CA ARG A 387 -10.76 31.79 -11.93
C ARG A 387 -10.13 32.41 -13.18
N PRO A 388 -10.29 33.73 -13.40
CA PRO A 388 -9.56 34.40 -14.46
C PRO A 388 -8.05 34.35 -14.17
N HIS A 389 -7.24 34.21 -15.22
CA HIS A 389 -5.78 34.12 -15.12
C HIS A 389 -5.21 35.31 -14.32
N PRO A 390 -4.22 35.15 -13.43
CA PRO A 390 -3.66 36.26 -12.65
C PRO A 390 -3.11 37.39 -13.54
N LEU A 391 -2.55 37.06 -14.71
CA LEU A 391 -2.09 38.06 -15.70
C LEU A 391 -3.23 38.87 -16.32
N HIS A 392 -4.45 38.32 -16.41
CA HIS A 392 -5.63 39.08 -16.83
C HIS A 392 -5.98 40.19 -15.82
N ARG A 393 -5.70 39.95 -14.52
CA ARG A 393 -5.92 40.94 -13.46
C ARG A 393 -4.77 41.96 -13.35
N LEU A 394 -3.53 41.53 -13.57
CA LEU A 394 -2.35 42.37 -13.39
C LEU A 394 -2.05 43.24 -14.62
N CYS A 395 -2.22 42.71 -15.84
CA CYS A 395 -1.89 43.39 -17.10
C CYS A 395 -2.88 43.01 -18.23
N PRO A 396 -4.14 43.47 -18.19
CA PRO A 396 -5.16 43.08 -19.16
C PRO A 396 -4.80 43.45 -20.61
N ALA A 397 -4.20 44.62 -20.84
CA ALA A 397 -3.80 45.07 -22.18
C ALA A 397 -2.75 44.18 -22.85
N LEU A 398 -1.81 43.62 -22.07
CA LEU A 398 -0.77 42.72 -22.59
C LEU A 398 -1.34 41.33 -22.89
N TYR A 399 -2.18 40.80 -21.99
CA TYR A 399 -2.74 39.45 -22.12
C TYR A 399 -3.82 39.35 -23.20
N GLN A 400 -4.60 40.42 -23.43
CA GLN A 400 -5.63 40.47 -24.48
C GLN A 400 -5.10 40.92 -25.87
N SER A 401 -3.81 41.26 -25.95
CA SER A 401 -3.15 41.63 -27.21
C SER A 401 -3.23 40.49 -28.24
N ALA A 402 -3.21 40.85 -29.53
CA ALA A 402 -3.19 39.89 -30.63
C ALA A 402 -2.04 38.85 -30.54
N PRO A 403 -0.79 39.21 -30.19
CA PRO A 403 0.29 38.24 -30.06
C PRO A 403 0.09 37.27 -28.88
N SER A 404 -0.43 37.74 -27.74
CA SER A 404 -0.74 36.87 -26.60
C SER A 404 -1.83 35.86 -26.95
N ARG A 405 -2.90 36.30 -27.64
CA ARG A 405 -3.96 35.40 -28.12
C ARG A 405 -3.45 34.38 -29.13
N LEU A 406 -2.53 34.77 -30.02
CA LEU A 406 -1.88 33.85 -30.95
C LEU A 406 -1.04 32.81 -30.20
N LEU A 407 -0.25 33.24 -29.21
CA LEU A 407 0.56 32.35 -28.37
C LEU A 407 -0.31 31.35 -27.60
N CYS A 408 -1.39 31.81 -26.98
CA CYS A 408 -2.37 30.94 -26.31
C CYS A 408 -2.94 29.89 -27.27
N ARG A 409 -3.32 30.30 -28.50
CA ARG A 409 -3.84 29.38 -29.52
C ARG A 409 -2.78 28.38 -29.98
N MET A 410 -1.52 28.79 -30.10
CA MET A 410 -0.42 27.91 -30.49
C MET A 410 -0.13 26.85 -29.42
N VAL A 411 -0.03 27.23 -28.15
CA VAL A 411 0.29 26.30 -27.05
C VAL A 411 -0.86 25.31 -26.81
N GLN A 412 -2.11 25.72 -27.03
CA GLN A 412 -3.28 24.83 -26.93
C GLN A 412 -3.43 23.90 -28.14
N HIS A 413 -2.73 24.17 -29.24
CA HIS A 413 -2.83 23.37 -30.45
C HIS A 413 -2.13 22.01 -30.29
N ARG A 414 -2.74 20.94 -30.81
CA ARG A 414 -2.20 19.57 -30.71
C ARG A 414 -0.79 19.43 -31.30
N ALA A 415 -0.45 20.23 -32.31
CA ALA A 415 0.89 20.21 -32.90
C ALA A 415 1.99 20.66 -31.91
N PHE A 416 1.69 21.54 -30.95
CA PHE A 416 2.66 21.95 -29.93
C PHE A 416 3.12 20.74 -29.11
N VAL A 417 2.17 19.90 -28.67
CA VAL A 417 2.47 18.67 -27.92
C VAL A 417 3.33 17.72 -28.77
N ILE A 418 2.94 17.48 -30.03
CA ILE A 418 3.66 16.59 -30.94
C ILE A 418 5.11 17.06 -31.18
N VAL A 419 5.34 18.37 -31.33
CA VAL A 419 6.69 18.93 -31.52
C VAL A 419 7.57 18.66 -30.31
N TYR A 420 7.06 18.89 -29.09
CA TYR A 420 7.84 18.64 -27.88
C TYR A 420 8.06 17.15 -27.61
N ASP A 421 7.11 16.29 -27.99
CA ASP A 421 7.29 14.84 -27.94
C ASP A 421 8.41 14.38 -28.90
N LEU A 422 8.46 14.96 -30.11
CA LEU A 422 9.54 14.70 -31.05
C LEU A 422 10.90 15.19 -30.50
N ILE A 423 10.94 16.35 -29.85
CA ILE A 423 12.16 16.86 -29.20
C ILE A 423 12.64 15.90 -28.11
N ILE A 424 11.74 15.30 -27.32
CA ILE A 424 12.10 14.29 -26.32
C ILE A 424 12.69 13.05 -26.98
N LEU A 425 12.09 12.56 -28.07
CA LEU A 425 12.61 11.41 -28.80
C LEU A 425 14.00 11.68 -29.40
N VAL A 426 14.20 12.87 -29.98
CA VAL A 426 15.51 13.28 -30.50
C VAL A 426 16.52 13.36 -29.36
N ASN A 427 16.18 13.98 -28.23
CA ASN A 427 17.07 14.02 -27.06
C ASN A 427 17.45 12.62 -26.57
N ALA A 428 16.53 11.64 -26.60
CA ALA A 428 16.84 10.25 -26.26
C ALA A 428 17.95 9.65 -27.13
N VAL A 429 17.95 9.96 -28.43
CA VAL A 429 19.02 9.54 -29.35
C VAL A 429 20.34 10.22 -28.97
N PHE A 430 20.33 11.52 -28.69
CA PHE A 430 21.54 12.25 -28.28
C PHE A 430 22.15 11.74 -26.96
N ILE A 431 21.32 11.30 -26.01
CA ILE A 431 21.79 10.67 -24.76
C ILE A 431 22.53 9.35 -25.04
N GLY A 432 22.11 8.61 -26.07
CA GLY A 432 22.77 7.36 -26.48
C GLY A 432 24.02 7.54 -27.34
N LEU A 433 24.31 8.77 -27.80
CA LEU A 433 25.50 9.09 -28.59
C LEU A 433 26.65 9.52 -27.68
N ASP A 434 27.88 9.21 -28.08
CA ASP A 434 29.07 9.32 -27.25
C ASP A 434 29.40 10.77 -26.83
N GLU A 435 29.58 10.99 -25.52
CA GLU A 435 29.75 12.31 -24.89
C GLU A 435 31.08 12.99 -25.22
N GLU A 436 32.04 12.28 -25.82
CA GLU A 436 33.33 12.85 -26.19
C GLU A 436 33.22 13.97 -27.23
N ASN A 437 32.14 14.01 -28.00
CA ASN A 437 31.91 15.06 -28.98
C ASN A 437 31.41 16.35 -28.31
N PRO A 438 32.12 17.49 -28.45
CA PRO A 438 31.73 18.76 -27.83
C PRO A 438 30.37 19.28 -28.34
N MET A 439 29.95 18.87 -29.53
CA MET A 439 28.62 19.15 -30.08
C MET A 439 27.50 18.49 -29.25
N ILE A 440 27.72 17.28 -28.75
CA ILE A 440 26.75 16.54 -27.93
C ILE A 440 26.66 17.18 -26.54
N ALA A 441 27.79 17.56 -25.94
CA ALA A 441 27.80 18.28 -24.68
C ALA A 441 27.05 19.63 -24.75
N ASN A 442 27.17 20.37 -25.86
CA ASN A 442 26.45 21.63 -26.05
C ASN A 442 24.94 21.42 -26.31
N SER A 443 24.56 20.28 -26.89
CA SER A 443 23.15 19.96 -27.16
C SER A 443 22.32 19.85 -25.87
N GLU A 444 22.93 19.48 -24.75
CA GLU A 444 22.25 19.38 -23.45
C GLU A 444 21.66 20.73 -22.99
N TRP A 445 22.42 21.81 -23.16
CA TRP A 445 21.94 23.16 -22.86
C TRP A 445 20.77 23.55 -23.76
N VAL A 446 20.81 23.13 -25.04
CA VAL A 446 19.73 23.38 -26.00
C VAL A 446 18.46 22.64 -25.58
N PHE A 447 18.54 21.33 -25.29
CA PHE A 447 17.38 20.56 -24.86
C PHE A 447 16.81 21.06 -23.53
N LEU A 448 17.68 21.40 -22.57
CA LEU A 448 17.25 21.97 -21.29
C LEU A 448 16.54 23.32 -21.48
N ALA A 449 17.06 24.19 -22.35
CA ALA A 449 16.42 25.46 -22.68
C ALA A 449 15.06 25.25 -23.36
N LEU A 450 14.95 24.29 -24.27
CA LEU A 450 13.68 23.93 -24.91
C LEU A 450 12.66 23.42 -23.88
N TYR A 451 13.04 22.56 -22.95
CA TYR A 451 12.13 22.09 -21.90
C TYR A 451 11.72 23.19 -20.92
N LEU A 452 12.65 24.09 -20.57
CA LEU A 452 12.31 25.24 -19.75
C LEU A 452 11.33 26.16 -20.49
N LEU A 453 11.56 26.41 -21.78
CA LEU A 453 10.67 27.18 -22.63
C LEU A 453 9.27 26.56 -22.71
N GLU A 454 9.17 25.24 -22.86
CA GLU A 454 7.91 24.50 -22.85
C GLU A 454 7.10 24.80 -21.57
N ILE A 455 7.74 24.68 -20.40
CA ILE A 455 7.10 24.91 -19.10
C ILE A 455 6.70 26.37 -18.96
N LEU A 456 7.55 27.32 -19.34
CA LEU A 456 7.24 28.75 -19.29
C LEU A 456 6.05 29.12 -20.18
N LEU A 457 6.00 28.56 -21.41
CA LEU A 457 4.88 28.76 -22.33
C LEU A 457 3.59 28.14 -21.78
N LYS A 458 3.65 26.92 -21.23
CA LYS A 458 2.49 26.30 -20.58
C LYS A 458 2.02 27.10 -19.36
N LEU A 459 2.94 27.61 -18.54
CA LEU A 459 2.62 28.42 -17.35
C LEU A 459 2.05 29.80 -17.71
N TYR A 460 2.40 30.34 -18.87
CA TYR A 460 1.84 31.61 -19.37
C TYR A 460 0.40 31.45 -19.88
N VAL A 461 0.11 30.32 -20.52
CA VAL A 461 -1.19 30.05 -21.17
C VAL A 461 -2.20 29.43 -20.22
N PHE A 462 -1.77 28.45 -19.41
CA PHE A 462 -2.60 27.80 -18.40
C PHE A 462 -2.50 28.52 -17.06
N GLU A 463 -3.61 28.61 -16.32
CA GLU A 463 -3.59 29.20 -14.98
C GLU A 463 -2.56 28.49 -14.09
N PRO A 464 -1.59 29.20 -13.46
CA PRO A 464 -0.54 28.57 -12.66
C PRO A 464 -1.06 27.63 -11.57
N ARG A 465 -2.24 27.93 -11.00
CA ARG A 465 -2.90 27.07 -10.02
C ARG A 465 -3.54 25.82 -10.64
N ALA A 466 -4.02 25.91 -11.87
CA ALA A 466 -4.52 24.75 -12.61
C ALA A 466 -3.35 23.89 -13.10
N PHE A 467 -2.27 24.52 -13.58
CA PHE A 467 -1.05 23.85 -14.04
C PHE A 467 -0.39 23.04 -12.93
N PHE A 468 -0.23 23.64 -11.74
CA PHE A 468 0.26 22.97 -10.52
C PHE A 468 -0.85 22.44 -9.63
N SER A 469 -2.02 22.10 -10.20
CA SER A 469 -3.07 21.48 -9.42
C SER A 469 -2.61 20.10 -8.91
N ARG A 470 -3.09 19.69 -7.74
CA ARG A 470 -2.76 18.39 -7.12
C ARG A 470 -3.15 17.18 -7.99
N HIS A 471 -3.90 17.41 -9.06
CA HIS A 471 -4.41 16.38 -9.98
C HIS A 471 -3.56 16.24 -11.25
N SER A 472 -2.70 17.21 -11.56
CA SER A 472 -1.80 17.21 -12.72
C SER A 472 -0.41 16.71 -12.33
N PHE A 473 -0.30 15.43 -11.94
CA PHE A 473 0.96 14.80 -11.50
C PHE A 473 2.10 15.00 -12.50
N TRP A 474 1.82 14.81 -13.79
CA TRP A 474 2.80 14.91 -14.88
C TRP A 474 3.39 16.32 -15.02
N ASN A 475 2.58 17.37 -14.95
CA ASN A 475 3.09 18.75 -15.01
C ASN A 475 4.04 19.07 -13.83
N TRP A 476 3.72 18.58 -12.63
CA TRP A 476 4.54 18.79 -11.44
C TRP A 476 5.86 18.01 -11.52
N PHE A 477 5.77 16.75 -11.94
CA PHE A 477 6.92 15.87 -12.16
C PHE A 477 7.88 16.46 -13.20
N ASP A 478 7.36 16.88 -14.35
CA ASP A 478 8.13 17.51 -15.42
C ASP A 478 8.85 18.77 -14.94
N THR A 479 8.15 19.63 -14.21
CA THR A 479 8.72 20.87 -13.68
C THR A 479 9.86 20.59 -12.72
N ILE A 480 9.71 19.60 -11.83
CA ILE A 480 10.77 19.23 -10.88
C ILE A 480 11.99 18.66 -11.57
N ILE A 481 11.78 17.79 -12.56
CA ILE A 481 12.91 17.21 -13.31
C ILE A 481 13.66 18.31 -14.04
N VAL A 482 12.97 19.21 -14.74
CA VAL A 482 13.62 20.29 -15.50
C VAL A 482 14.35 21.27 -14.56
N ILE A 483 13.73 21.66 -13.44
CA ILE A 483 14.37 22.57 -12.46
C ILE A 483 15.54 21.91 -11.75
N SER A 484 15.39 20.68 -11.26
CA SER A 484 16.48 19.96 -10.58
C SER A 484 17.66 19.74 -11.52
N ALA A 485 17.39 19.42 -12.78
CA ALA A 485 18.43 19.23 -13.75
C ALA A 485 19.07 20.56 -14.18
N LEU A 486 18.32 21.67 -14.26
CA LEU A 486 18.88 23.01 -14.43
C LEU A 486 19.84 23.38 -13.30
N ILE A 487 19.43 23.16 -12.04
CA ILE A 487 20.27 23.41 -10.87
C ILE A 487 21.53 22.54 -10.94
N ALA A 488 21.38 21.25 -11.23
CA ALA A 488 22.50 20.32 -11.29
C ALA A 488 23.51 20.70 -12.41
N THR A 489 23.03 21.10 -13.59
CA THR A 489 23.89 21.57 -14.69
C THR A 489 24.59 22.90 -14.33
N ILE A 490 23.89 23.86 -13.73
CA ILE A 490 24.50 25.13 -13.28
C ILE A 490 25.58 24.88 -12.22
N VAL A 491 25.28 24.04 -11.22
CA VAL A 491 26.24 23.66 -10.17
C VAL A 491 27.48 23.01 -10.79
N ASN A 492 27.29 22.07 -11.72
CA ASN A 492 28.40 21.41 -12.42
C ASN A 492 29.27 22.42 -13.19
N SER A 493 28.65 23.35 -13.93
CA SER A 493 29.39 24.38 -14.67
C SER A 493 30.11 25.39 -13.77
N ALA A 494 29.50 25.80 -12.66
CA ALA A 494 30.11 26.71 -11.68
C ALA A 494 31.26 26.05 -10.90
N MET A 495 31.16 24.76 -10.60
CA MET A 495 32.27 24.00 -9.98
C MET A 495 33.43 23.81 -10.96
N LYS A 496 33.14 23.56 -12.23
CA LYS A 496 34.15 23.43 -13.29
C LYS A 496 34.91 24.75 -13.51
N SER A 497 34.25 25.91 -13.40
CA SER A 497 34.90 27.22 -13.56
C SER A 497 35.71 27.67 -12.35
N SER A 498 35.39 27.18 -11.15
CA SER A 498 36.13 27.49 -9.90
C SER A 498 37.32 26.57 -9.65
N GLY A 499 37.62 25.62 -10.55
CA GLY A 499 38.71 24.66 -10.39
C GLY A 499 38.50 23.65 -9.25
N GLY A 500 37.31 23.59 -8.67
CA GLY A 500 36.95 22.63 -7.64
C GLY A 500 36.80 21.22 -8.24
N TYR A 501 37.35 20.21 -7.57
CA TYR A 501 37.14 18.82 -7.94
C TYR A 501 35.64 18.51 -8.04
N THR A 502 35.18 18.16 -9.24
CA THR A 502 33.84 17.61 -9.43
C THR A 502 33.80 16.25 -8.73
N SER A 503 33.06 16.13 -7.64
CA SER A 503 32.84 14.79 -7.07
C SER A 503 32.14 13.95 -8.13
N ARG A 504 32.70 12.78 -8.44
CA ARG A 504 32.14 11.81 -9.42
C ARG A 504 30.64 11.57 -9.17
N GLN A 505 30.24 11.61 -7.90
CA GLN A 505 28.85 11.52 -7.42
C GLN A 505 27.93 12.62 -7.96
N ILE A 506 28.38 13.87 -8.06
CA ILE A 506 27.56 14.98 -8.61
C ILE A 506 27.35 14.79 -10.11
N LEU A 507 28.39 14.34 -10.83
CA LEU A 507 28.28 14.02 -12.26
C LEU A 507 27.29 12.86 -12.49
N ASP A 508 27.39 11.80 -11.69
CA ASP A 508 26.46 10.66 -11.76
C ASP A 508 25.00 11.10 -11.54
N ILE A 509 24.75 12.02 -10.60
CA ILE A 509 23.41 12.58 -10.36
C ILE A 509 22.90 13.37 -11.56
N VAL A 510 23.73 14.22 -12.18
CA VAL A 510 23.37 14.99 -13.38
C VAL A 510 22.98 14.04 -14.53
N PHE A 511 23.78 12.98 -14.75
CA PHE A 511 23.48 11.99 -15.79
C PHE A 511 22.17 11.25 -15.52
N ILE A 512 21.91 10.84 -14.27
CA ILE A 512 20.63 10.20 -13.91
C ILE A 512 19.46 11.16 -14.18
N LEU A 513 19.56 12.43 -13.75
CA LEU A 513 18.53 13.45 -14.00
C LEU A 513 18.29 13.69 -15.50
N ARG A 514 19.34 13.59 -16.34
CA ARG A 514 19.23 13.68 -17.80
C ARG A 514 18.36 12.56 -18.37
N VAL A 515 18.58 11.32 -17.93
CA VAL A 515 17.81 10.14 -18.37
C VAL A 515 16.38 10.18 -17.84
N LEU A 516 16.15 10.66 -16.61
CA LEU A 516 14.81 10.76 -16.03
C LEU A 516 13.85 11.66 -16.84
N ARG A 517 14.37 12.63 -17.62
CA ARG A 517 13.55 13.44 -18.55
C ARG A 517 12.87 12.60 -19.64
N LEU A 518 13.36 11.41 -19.94
CA LEU A 518 12.74 10.52 -20.92
C LEU A 518 11.42 9.91 -20.42
N ILE A 519 11.19 9.91 -19.10
CA ILE A 519 9.91 9.47 -18.51
C ILE A 519 8.75 10.34 -19.00
N ARG A 520 8.99 11.57 -19.47
CA ARG A 520 7.96 12.46 -20.04
C ARG A 520 7.23 11.83 -21.24
N VAL A 521 7.87 10.94 -21.99
CA VAL A 521 7.24 10.18 -23.09
C VAL A 521 6.02 9.38 -22.61
N VAL A 522 6.01 8.97 -21.34
CA VAL A 522 4.91 8.22 -20.74
C VAL A 522 3.61 9.03 -20.68
N ASP A 523 3.68 10.35 -20.49
CA ASP A 523 2.47 11.21 -20.49
C ASP A 523 1.89 11.41 -21.90
N SER A 524 2.77 11.47 -22.92
CA SER A 524 2.37 11.61 -24.32
C SER A 524 1.57 10.40 -24.81
N ILE A 525 1.97 9.18 -24.40
CA ILE A 525 1.32 7.94 -24.82
C ILE A 525 0.16 7.60 -23.88
N GLU A 526 -1.07 7.81 -24.36
CA GLU A 526 -2.30 7.59 -23.59
C GLU A 526 -2.39 6.20 -22.93
N ARG A 527 -1.94 5.15 -23.63
CA ARG A 527 -1.93 3.78 -23.10
C ARG A 527 -0.98 3.64 -21.90
N PHE A 528 0.23 4.22 -21.97
CA PHE A 528 1.20 4.16 -20.88
C PHE A 528 0.76 5.01 -19.70
N ARG A 529 0.23 6.21 -19.96
CA ARG A 529 -0.39 7.05 -18.94
C ARG A 529 -1.50 6.33 -18.20
N THR A 530 -2.35 5.60 -18.91
CA THR A 530 -3.41 4.78 -18.29
C THR A 530 -2.80 3.73 -17.35
N ILE A 531 -1.80 2.96 -17.78
CA ILE A 531 -1.12 1.94 -16.96
C ILE A 531 -0.44 2.56 -15.72
N ILE A 532 0.29 3.66 -15.86
CA ILE A 532 0.94 4.30 -14.70
C ILE A 532 -0.10 4.87 -13.73
N ASN A 533 -1.18 5.47 -14.24
CA ASN A 533 -2.26 5.97 -13.39
C ASN A 533 -2.95 4.83 -12.64
N THR A 534 -3.18 3.66 -13.25
CA THR A 534 -3.71 2.50 -12.53
C THR A 534 -2.73 2.01 -11.47
N LEU A 535 -1.41 1.93 -11.77
CA LEU A 535 -0.37 1.58 -10.80
C LEU A 535 -0.32 2.55 -9.61
N ILE A 536 -0.39 3.85 -9.84
CA ILE A 536 -0.43 4.87 -8.78
C ILE A 536 -1.69 4.71 -7.92
N ARG A 537 -2.83 4.36 -8.53
CA ARG A 537 -4.10 4.14 -7.82
C ARG A 537 -4.07 2.89 -6.93
N ILE A 538 -3.47 1.80 -7.37
CA ILE A 538 -3.30 0.58 -6.55
C ILE A 538 -2.11 0.66 -5.59
N GLY A 539 -1.21 1.64 -5.78
CA GLY A 539 0.02 1.84 -5.00
C GLY A 539 -0.15 1.81 -3.47
N PRO A 540 -1.13 2.54 -2.89
CA PRO A 540 -1.39 2.46 -1.45
C PRO A 540 -1.69 1.05 -0.95
N ALA A 541 -2.33 0.22 -1.78
CA ALA A 541 -2.62 -1.16 -1.44
C ALA A 541 -1.38 -2.06 -1.62
N ILE A 542 -0.56 -1.83 -2.64
CA ILE A 542 0.77 -2.45 -2.80
C ILE A 542 1.65 -2.18 -1.57
N LEU A 543 1.64 -0.95 -1.04
CA LEU A 543 2.41 -0.60 0.16
C LEU A 543 2.03 -1.44 1.38
N THR A 544 0.79 -1.92 1.49
CA THR A 544 0.37 -2.79 2.61
C THR A 544 1.06 -4.16 2.57
N PHE A 545 1.23 -4.72 1.36
CA PHE A 545 1.99 -5.94 1.16
C PHE A 545 3.50 -5.70 1.27
N GLY A 546 3.99 -4.54 0.81
CA GLY A 546 5.37 -4.12 1.06
C GLY A 546 5.69 -4.06 2.56
N GLN A 547 4.78 -3.52 3.38
CA GLN A 547 4.90 -3.52 4.84
C GLN A 547 4.93 -4.93 5.42
N LEU A 548 4.13 -5.86 4.89
CA LEU A 548 4.18 -7.28 5.27
C LEU A 548 5.55 -7.91 5.00
N ILE A 549 6.10 -7.70 3.80
CA ILE A 549 7.42 -8.21 3.44
C ILE A 549 8.49 -7.63 4.38
N VAL A 550 8.44 -6.33 4.67
CA VAL A 550 9.37 -5.67 5.61
C VAL A 550 9.29 -6.28 7.01
N VAL A 551 8.09 -6.61 7.51
CA VAL A 551 7.93 -7.29 8.81
C VAL A 551 8.58 -8.66 8.81
N VAL A 552 8.37 -9.45 7.76
CA VAL A 552 8.97 -10.79 7.65
C VAL A 552 10.49 -10.68 7.49
N TYR A 553 10.99 -9.74 6.68
CA TYR A 553 12.42 -9.47 6.55
C TYR A 553 13.05 -9.07 7.87
N TYR A 554 12.37 -8.24 8.67
CA TYR A 554 12.88 -7.86 9.98
C TYR A 554 13.06 -9.09 10.87
N VAL A 555 12.07 -9.98 10.93
CA VAL A 555 12.17 -11.23 11.70
C VAL A 555 13.34 -12.09 11.24
N PHE A 556 13.46 -12.33 9.92
CA PHE A 556 14.57 -13.12 9.36
C PHE A 556 15.93 -12.44 9.51
N ALA A 557 15.99 -11.11 9.44
CA ALA A 557 17.23 -10.35 9.66
C ALA A 557 17.68 -10.47 11.11
N MET A 558 16.79 -10.35 12.09
CA MET A 558 17.13 -10.53 13.50
C MET A 558 17.63 -11.94 13.79
N VAL A 559 16.90 -12.96 13.31
CA VAL A 559 17.34 -14.36 13.47
C VAL A 559 18.67 -14.61 12.74
N GLY A 560 18.81 -14.12 11.51
CA GLY A 560 20.03 -14.27 10.72
C GLY A 560 21.25 -13.59 11.34
N MET A 561 21.09 -12.39 11.91
CA MET A 561 22.16 -11.70 12.64
C MET A 561 22.60 -12.50 13.86
N GLU A 562 21.68 -13.07 14.65
CA GLU A 562 22.09 -13.87 15.80
C GLU A 562 22.75 -15.21 15.41
N LEU A 563 22.34 -15.82 14.30
CA LEU A 563 22.91 -17.08 13.82
C LEU A 563 24.25 -16.90 13.09
N PHE A 564 24.41 -15.83 12.32
CA PHE A 564 25.49 -15.69 11.33
C PHE A 564 26.38 -14.45 11.50
N LYS A 565 26.18 -13.62 12.54
CA LYS A 565 27.08 -12.48 12.81
C LYS A 565 28.54 -12.90 12.87
N HIS A 566 29.40 -12.12 12.22
CA HIS A 566 30.85 -12.30 12.14
C HIS A 566 31.34 -13.59 11.47
N LYS A 567 30.46 -14.42 10.90
CA LYS A 567 30.85 -15.65 10.19
C LYS A 567 31.42 -15.39 8.79
N VAL A 568 30.93 -14.33 8.16
CA VAL A 568 31.37 -13.87 6.83
C VAL A 568 31.70 -12.39 6.94
N THR A 569 32.96 -12.01 6.72
CA THR A 569 33.42 -10.62 6.74
C THR A 569 34.09 -10.28 5.42
N PHE A 570 33.87 -9.05 4.94
CA PHE A 570 34.51 -8.54 3.73
C PHE A 570 35.76 -7.77 4.09
N TYR A 571 36.91 -8.20 3.57
CA TYR A 571 38.16 -7.44 3.61
C TYR A 571 38.56 -7.05 2.18
N ARG A 572 38.98 -5.78 2.03
CA ARG A 572 39.59 -5.28 0.79
C ARG A 572 41.09 -5.38 0.94
N ASP A 573 41.76 -6.05 0.00
CA ASP A 573 43.22 -6.06 -0.04
C ASP A 573 43.75 -4.64 -0.37
N PRO A 574 44.64 -4.06 0.45
CA PRO A 574 45.27 -2.77 0.16
C PRO A 574 46.12 -2.78 -1.12
N GLY A 575 46.65 -3.93 -1.53
CA GLY A 575 47.57 -4.07 -2.67
C GLY A 575 46.89 -4.33 -4.02
N ASP A 576 45.68 -4.89 -4.01
CA ASP A 576 44.89 -5.17 -5.23
C ASP A 576 43.38 -5.00 -4.92
N PRO A 577 42.77 -3.85 -5.27
CA PRO A 577 41.36 -3.59 -4.97
C PRO A 577 40.39 -4.54 -5.68
N ALA A 578 40.84 -5.36 -6.65
CA ALA A 578 40.05 -6.39 -7.31
C ALA A 578 40.04 -7.73 -6.55
N LYS A 579 40.98 -7.96 -5.62
CA LYS A 579 41.03 -9.17 -4.78
C LYS A 579 40.35 -8.91 -3.45
N ALA A 580 39.06 -9.23 -3.38
CA ALA A 580 38.33 -9.24 -2.13
C ALA A 580 38.55 -10.58 -1.40
N PHE A 581 38.87 -10.53 -0.10
CA PHE A 581 38.97 -11.73 0.71
C PHE A 581 37.78 -11.83 1.66
N CYS A 582 37.06 -12.95 1.58
CA CYS A 582 36.08 -13.33 2.59
C CYS A 582 36.88 -13.78 3.82
N GLY A 583 36.88 -13.00 4.91
CA GLY A 583 37.75 -13.14 6.08
C GLY A 583 37.81 -14.49 6.80
N ASN A 584 37.05 -15.48 6.35
CA ASN A 584 37.01 -16.82 6.90
C ASN A 584 37.79 -17.78 5.97
N PRO A 585 38.84 -18.47 6.47
CA PRO A 585 39.65 -19.37 5.64
C PRO A 585 38.84 -20.53 5.05
N LEU A 586 37.74 -20.95 5.67
CA LEU A 586 36.87 -22.02 5.16
C LEU A 586 36.16 -21.65 3.84
N LEU A 587 36.11 -20.36 3.50
CA LEU A 587 35.52 -19.89 2.23
C LEU A 587 36.55 -19.87 1.09
N GLN A 588 37.84 -20.07 1.35
CA GLN A 588 38.88 -20.10 0.32
C GLN A 588 38.61 -21.23 -0.68
N GLY A 589 38.62 -20.89 -1.97
CA GLY A 589 38.37 -21.85 -3.06
C GLY A 589 36.90 -22.21 -3.29
N THR A 590 35.96 -21.62 -2.54
CA THR A 590 34.52 -21.83 -2.76
C THR A 590 33.97 -20.89 -3.84
N ALA A 591 32.89 -21.31 -4.52
CA ALA A 591 32.16 -20.45 -5.47
C ALA A 591 31.69 -19.13 -4.83
N PHE A 592 31.33 -19.15 -3.55
CA PHE A 592 30.94 -17.97 -2.79
C PHE A 592 32.03 -16.90 -2.76
N ALA A 593 33.29 -17.30 -2.54
CA ALA A 593 34.42 -16.38 -2.53
C ALA A 593 34.81 -15.96 -3.96
N HIS A 594 34.80 -16.90 -4.91
CA HIS A 594 35.14 -16.60 -6.31
C HIS A 594 34.17 -15.59 -6.97
N LEU A 595 32.89 -15.61 -6.58
CA LEU A 595 31.86 -14.69 -7.05
C LEU A 595 31.77 -13.38 -6.25
N ASN A 596 32.70 -13.14 -5.32
CA ASN A 596 32.79 -11.90 -4.51
C ASN A 596 31.57 -11.63 -3.60
N TYR A 597 30.91 -12.67 -3.07
CA TYR A 597 29.73 -12.53 -2.19
C TYR A 597 30.03 -12.20 -0.72
N CYS A 598 31.27 -11.84 -0.36
CA CYS A 598 31.64 -11.59 1.03
C CYS A 598 30.90 -10.38 1.68
N LYS A 599 30.35 -9.46 0.87
CA LYS A 599 29.52 -8.35 1.37
C LYS A 599 28.11 -8.78 1.77
N ASN A 600 27.67 -9.93 1.28
CA ASN A 600 26.35 -10.51 1.48
C ASN A 600 26.36 -11.29 2.80
N ASN A 601 26.29 -10.56 3.91
CA ASN A 601 26.44 -11.08 5.26
C ASN A 601 25.37 -10.56 6.24
N PHE A 602 25.24 -11.23 7.38
CA PHE A 602 24.34 -10.84 8.48
C PHE A 602 25.09 -10.09 9.59
N ASN A 603 26.07 -9.24 9.23
CA ASN A 603 26.83 -8.50 10.24
C ASN A 603 26.13 -7.24 10.73
N ASN A 604 25.08 -6.78 10.06
CA ASN A 604 24.23 -5.70 10.54
C ASN A 604 22.86 -5.75 9.85
N VAL A 605 21.91 -4.96 10.34
CA VAL A 605 20.53 -4.98 9.82
C VAL A 605 20.46 -4.58 8.34
N VAL A 606 21.30 -3.64 7.87
CA VAL A 606 21.27 -3.16 6.48
C VAL A 606 21.77 -4.24 5.52
N SER A 607 22.93 -4.86 5.82
CA SER A 607 23.48 -5.95 5.01
C SER A 607 22.55 -7.17 4.99
N SER A 608 21.91 -7.45 6.13
CA SER A 608 20.91 -8.51 6.24
C SER A 608 19.71 -8.24 5.33
N PHE A 609 19.16 -7.03 5.32
CA PHE A 609 18.05 -6.66 4.45
C PHE A 609 18.43 -6.79 2.96
N ILE A 610 19.62 -6.36 2.56
CA ILE A 610 20.10 -6.49 1.17
C ILE A 610 20.19 -7.97 0.78
N LEU A 611 20.79 -8.80 1.64
CA LEU A 611 20.88 -10.25 1.41
C LEU A 611 19.51 -10.90 1.29
N LEU A 612 18.54 -10.55 2.14
CA LEU A 612 17.18 -11.06 2.06
C LEU A 612 16.44 -10.63 0.77
N VAL A 613 16.70 -9.42 0.28
CA VAL A 613 16.21 -8.96 -1.03
C VAL A 613 16.77 -9.83 -2.15
N GLU A 614 18.08 -10.06 -2.17
CA GLU A 614 18.72 -10.91 -3.19
C GLU A 614 18.23 -12.36 -3.14
N LEU A 615 18.04 -12.92 -1.94
CA LEU A 615 17.45 -14.25 -1.77
C LEU A 615 16.00 -14.32 -2.29
N THR A 616 15.27 -13.21 -2.26
CA THR A 616 13.89 -13.12 -2.77
C THR A 616 13.83 -13.13 -4.29
N VAL A 617 14.88 -12.65 -4.96
CA VAL A 617 15.04 -12.73 -6.42
C VAL A 617 15.36 -14.16 -6.87
N VAL A 618 15.74 -15.05 -5.96
CA VAL A 618 16.00 -16.49 -6.18
C VAL A 618 17.26 -16.78 -6.99
N ASN A 619 17.84 -15.84 -7.72
CA ASN A 619 19.07 -16.12 -8.46
C ASN A 619 20.26 -16.43 -7.53
N GLN A 620 21.04 -17.47 -7.82
CA GLN A 620 22.27 -17.86 -7.09
C GLN A 620 22.10 -18.07 -5.55
N TRP A 621 20.88 -18.22 -5.06
CA TRP A 621 20.59 -18.39 -3.63
C TRP A 621 21.26 -19.62 -3.01
N HIS A 622 21.47 -20.67 -3.80
CA HIS A 622 22.13 -21.90 -3.39
C HIS A 622 23.62 -21.71 -3.10
N VAL A 623 24.29 -20.78 -3.80
CA VAL A 623 25.69 -20.41 -3.54
C VAL A 623 25.79 -19.67 -2.22
N LEU A 624 24.88 -18.73 -1.97
CA LEU A 624 24.79 -18.02 -0.68
C LEU A 624 24.54 -19.01 0.47
N SER A 625 23.51 -19.86 0.34
CA SER A 625 23.16 -20.89 1.32
C SER A 625 24.34 -21.84 1.61
N SER A 626 25.02 -22.31 0.57
CA SER A 626 26.20 -23.19 0.73
C SER A 626 27.38 -22.47 1.36
N GLY A 627 27.62 -21.20 1.04
CA GLY A 627 28.66 -20.39 1.69
C GLY A 627 28.45 -20.28 3.20
N PHE A 628 27.21 -20.03 3.65
CA PHE A 628 26.88 -20.01 5.08
C PHE A 628 26.96 -21.40 5.73
N ALA A 629 26.57 -22.46 5.02
CA ALA A 629 26.69 -23.83 5.50
C ALA A 629 28.15 -24.25 5.72
N THR A 630 29.06 -23.83 4.84
CA THR A 630 30.51 -24.11 4.95
C THR A 630 31.14 -23.49 6.20
N VAL A 631 30.73 -22.27 6.58
CA VAL A 631 31.29 -21.56 7.75
C VAL A 631 30.58 -21.87 9.07
N THR A 632 29.47 -22.61 9.03
CA THR A 632 28.69 -22.97 10.22
C THR A 632 28.43 -24.48 10.32
N HIS A 633 27.31 -24.94 9.78
CA HIS A 633 26.91 -26.34 9.72
C HIS A 633 25.89 -26.52 8.58
N MET A 634 25.75 -27.74 8.06
CA MET A 634 24.83 -28.05 6.96
C MET A 634 23.36 -27.72 7.27
N SER A 635 22.99 -27.69 8.55
CA SER A 635 21.67 -27.26 9.03
C SER A 635 21.36 -25.79 8.74
N ALA A 636 22.36 -24.94 8.44
CA ALA A 636 22.14 -23.56 8.01
C ALA A 636 21.27 -23.48 6.76
N ARG A 637 21.32 -24.48 5.87
CA ARG A 637 20.45 -24.55 4.68
C ARG A 637 18.96 -24.52 5.04
N ILE A 638 18.56 -25.02 6.21
CA ILE A 638 17.17 -24.99 6.69
C ILE A 638 16.67 -23.55 6.80
N PHE A 639 17.49 -22.62 7.29
CA PHE A 639 17.13 -21.21 7.37
C PHE A 639 16.78 -20.63 6.00
N PHE A 640 17.62 -20.88 4.98
CA PHE A 640 17.42 -20.40 3.62
C PHE A 640 16.22 -21.07 2.93
N VAL A 641 16.01 -22.37 3.15
CA VAL A 641 14.86 -23.09 2.61
C VAL A 641 13.56 -22.59 3.24
N ILE A 642 13.50 -22.38 4.55
CA ILE A 642 12.32 -21.80 5.22
C ILE A 642 12.07 -20.39 4.69
N PHE A 643 13.11 -19.57 4.53
CA PHE A 643 12.97 -18.25 3.92
C PHE A 643 12.38 -18.32 2.51
N HIS A 644 12.92 -19.19 1.66
CA HIS A 644 12.43 -19.37 0.30
C HIS A 644 10.96 -19.83 0.27
N VAL A 645 10.59 -20.82 1.08
CA VAL A 645 9.20 -21.30 1.15
C VAL A 645 8.25 -20.20 1.62
N LEU A 646 8.59 -19.50 2.71
CA LEU A 646 7.68 -18.52 3.32
C LEU A 646 7.60 -17.23 2.48
N VAL A 647 8.73 -16.69 2.04
CA VAL A 647 8.76 -15.40 1.33
C VAL A 647 8.50 -15.59 -0.16
N VAL A 648 9.32 -16.38 -0.85
CA VAL A 648 9.27 -16.47 -2.31
C VAL A 648 8.05 -17.27 -2.76
N ILE A 649 7.87 -18.46 -2.21
CA ILE A 649 6.81 -19.36 -2.64
C ILE A 649 5.45 -18.86 -2.13
N VAL A 650 5.32 -18.47 -0.86
CA VAL A 650 4.01 -18.05 -0.30
C VAL A 650 3.76 -16.55 -0.48
N ILE A 651 4.55 -15.67 0.12
CA ILE A 651 4.24 -14.24 0.20
C ILE A 651 4.31 -13.54 -1.16
N ILE A 652 5.34 -13.78 -1.98
CA ILE A 652 5.47 -13.14 -3.30
C ILE A 652 4.34 -13.60 -4.24
N ASN A 653 3.97 -14.88 -4.23
CA ASN A 653 2.85 -15.35 -5.05
C ASN A 653 1.51 -14.75 -4.60
N ILE A 654 1.27 -14.58 -3.29
CA ILE A 654 0.09 -13.88 -2.78
C ILE A 654 0.12 -12.40 -3.19
N PHE A 655 1.29 -11.74 -3.14
CA PHE A 655 1.45 -10.37 -3.58
C PHE A 655 1.16 -10.21 -5.07
N VAL A 656 1.70 -11.09 -5.92
CA VAL A 656 1.42 -11.11 -7.37
C VAL A 656 -0.07 -11.32 -7.62
N ALA A 657 -0.71 -12.28 -6.93
CA ALA A 657 -2.14 -12.51 -7.02
C ALA A 657 -2.97 -11.26 -6.68
N PHE A 658 -2.61 -10.56 -5.60
CA PHE A 658 -3.26 -9.31 -5.21
C PHE A 658 -3.09 -8.20 -6.26
N VAL A 659 -1.87 -7.99 -6.75
CA VAL A 659 -1.59 -6.95 -7.75
C VAL A 659 -2.34 -7.21 -9.04
N LEU A 660 -2.40 -8.46 -9.50
CA LEU A 660 -3.18 -8.84 -10.68
C LEU A 660 -4.66 -8.54 -10.50
N GLU A 661 -5.27 -8.95 -9.37
CA GLU A 661 -6.69 -8.69 -9.12
C GLU A 661 -7.00 -7.18 -9.05
N ALA A 662 -6.18 -6.42 -8.31
CA ALA A 662 -6.34 -4.98 -8.19
C ALA A 662 -6.16 -4.26 -9.53
N PHE A 663 -5.22 -4.73 -10.35
CA PHE A 663 -5.01 -4.19 -11.69
C PHE A 663 -6.20 -4.53 -12.60
N PHE A 664 -6.69 -5.77 -12.60
CA PHE A 664 -7.84 -6.16 -13.42
C PHE A 664 -9.09 -5.36 -13.10
N VAL A 665 -9.39 -5.12 -11.82
CA VAL A 665 -10.58 -4.34 -11.40
C VAL A 665 -10.45 -2.85 -11.75
N GLU A 666 -9.24 -2.31 -11.68
CA GLU A 666 -9.03 -0.90 -12.03
C GLU A 666 -8.93 -0.71 -13.56
N TYR A 667 -8.54 -1.76 -14.28
CA TYR A 667 -8.50 -1.81 -15.74
C TYR A 667 -9.87 -2.11 -16.35
N SER A 668 -10.71 -2.94 -15.71
CA SER A 668 -12.10 -3.14 -16.10
C SER A 668 -12.88 -1.85 -15.81
N VAL A 669 -13.46 -1.27 -16.86
CA VAL A 669 -14.01 0.11 -16.87
C VAL A 669 -15.35 0.21 -16.10
N ASP A 670 -15.78 -0.83 -15.39
CA ASP A 670 -17.10 -0.90 -14.76
C ASP A 670 -17.24 0.15 -13.65
N LYS A 671 -18.03 1.18 -13.92
CA LYS A 671 -18.39 2.23 -12.94
C LYS A 671 -19.46 1.67 -12.01
N SER A 672 -19.33 1.88 -10.70
CA SER A 672 -20.40 1.52 -9.75
C SER A 672 -21.63 2.38 -10.00
N ASP A 673 -22.84 1.87 -9.75
CA ASP A 673 -24.10 2.59 -9.96
C ASP A 673 -24.13 3.96 -9.25
N LEU A 674 -23.62 4.02 -8.01
CA LEU A 674 -23.54 5.27 -7.23
C LEU A 674 -22.66 6.33 -7.90
N GLN A 675 -21.60 5.91 -8.59
CA GLN A 675 -20.72 6.80 -9.34
C GLN A 675 -21.41 7.30 -10.60
N THR A 676 -22.13 6.43 -11.30
CA THR A 676 -22.92 6.82 -12.46
C THR A 676 -24.00 7.85 -12.05
N SER A 677 -24.67 7.65 -10.92
CA SER A 677 -25.64 8.61 -10.38
C SER A 677 -25.00 9.93 -10.00
N LEU A 678 -23.83 9.91 -9.34
CA LEU A 678 -23.08 11.13 -8.99
C LEU A 678 -22.58 11.88 -10.23
N GLU A 679 -22.03 11.17 -11.22
CA GLU A 679 -21.58 11.76 -12.50
C GLU A 679 -22.76 12.40 -13.24
N LYS A 680 -23.88 11.69 -13.34
CA LYS A 680 -25.11 12.22 -13.94
C LYS A 680 -25.59 13.48 -13.22
N LYS A 681 -25.55 13.52 -11.89
CA LYS A 681 -25.95 14.71 -11.12
C LYS A 681 -24.99 15.88 -11.29
N ILE A 682 -23.69 15.60 -11.42
CA ILE A 682 -22.69 16.60 -11.76
C ILE A 682 -22.97 17.18 -13.16
N GLU A 683 -23.22 16.33 -14.16
CA GLU A 683 -23.58 16.77 -15.51
C GLU A 683 -24.87 17.59 -15.53
N GLU A 684 -25.91 17.17 -14.78
CA GLU A 684 -27.15 17.95 -14.62
C GLU A 684 -26.89 19.35 -14.04
N LEU A 685 -26.04 19.45 -13.02
CA LEU A 685 -25.67 20.74 -12.41
C LEU A 685 -24.83 21.60 -13.35
N GLU A 686 -23.91 21.01 -14.12
CA GLU A 686 -23.12 21.73 -15.13
C GLU A 686 -24.02 22.26 -16.25
N LEU A 687 -24.96 21.45 -16.75
CA LEU A 687 -25.94 21.86 -17.75
C LEU A 687 -26.90 22.94 -17.23
N ALA A 688 -27.30 22.88 -15.95
CA ALA A 688 -28.12 23.92 -15.32
C ALA A 688 -27.38 25.26 -15.25
N VAL A 689 -26.11 25.23 -14.86
CA VAL A 689 -25.23 26.40 -14.82
C VAL A 689 -24.99 26.98 -16.22
N GLU A 690 -24.81 26.13 -17.24
CA GLU A 690 -24.70 26.58 -18.62
C GLU A 690 -26.00 27.22 -19.12
N ARG A 691 -27.17 26.63 -18.79
CA ARG A 691 -28.47 27.24 -19.10
C ARG A 691 -28.67 28.59 -18.43
N GLU A 692 -28.32 28.72 -17.15
CA GLU A 692 -28.42 30.01 -16.45
C GLU A 692 -27.55 31.07 -17.12
N LYS A 693 -26.30 30.75 -17.50
CA LYS A 693 -25.44 31.67 -18.26
C LYS A 693 -26.00 32.00 -19.64
N LEU A 694 -26.55 31.02 -20.34
CA LEU A 694 -27.10 31.21 -21.67
C LEU A 694 -28.37 32.06 -21.59
N GLN A 695 -29.13 31.93 -20.51
CA GLN A 695 -30.32 32.74 -20.23
C GLN A 695 -29.95 34.15 -19.75
N GLU A 696 -28.94 34.34 -18.90
CA GLU A 696 -28.37 35.68 -18.61
C GLU A 696 -27.85 36.36 -19.87
N ASN A 697 -27.09 35.65 -20.72
CA ASN A 697 -26.60 36.20 -21.99
C ASN A 697 -27.74 36.50 -22.98
N LEU A 698 -28.81 35.69 -22.99
CA LEU A 698 -29.98 35.93 -23.83
C LEU A 698 -30.81 37.11 -23.31
N VAL A 699 -30.92 37.27 -21.98
CA VAL A 699 -31.57 38.41 -21.32
C VAL A 699 -30.77 39.69 -21.56
N ASP A 700 -29.45 39.68 -21.42
CA ASP A 700 -28.57 40.81 -21.80
C ASP A 700 -28.66 41.11 -23.31
N ALA A 701 -28.72 40.08 -24.17
CA ALA A 701 -28.89 40.27 -25.62
C ALA A 701 -30.29 40.79 -26.00
N MET A 702 -31.32 40.51 -25.19
CA MET A 702 -32.67 41.04 -25.36
C MET A 702 -32.83 42.43 -24.74
N GLU A 703 -32.13 42.75 -23.65
CA GLU A 703 -32.10 44.07 -23.00
C GLU A 703 -31.26 45.09 -23.79
N THR A 704 -30.32 44.65 -24.63
CA THR A 704 -29.53 45.55 -25.51
C THR A 704 -30.27 46.06 -26.75
N VAL A 705 -31.58 45.77 -26.90
CA VAL A 705 -32.38 46.27 -28.03
C VAL A 705 -33.28 47.46 -27.67
N ASP A 706 -33.57 47.72 -26.38
CA ASP A 706 -34.38 48.86 -25.98
C ASP A 706 -33.88 49.48 -24.66
N ASN A 707 -33.05 50.52 -24.78
CA ASN A 707 -33.03 51.76 -23.96
C ASN A 707 -31.62 52.38 -23.88
N ASP A 708 -31.41 53.37 -24.74
CA ASP A 708 -30.36 54.37 -24.58
C ASP A 708 -30.90 55.44 -23.61
N LEU A 709 -30.42 55.43 -22.35
CA LEU A 709 -30.38 56.50 -21.33
C LEU A 709 -30.57 55.94 -19.91
N GLY A 710 -29.47 55.77 -19.17
CA GLY A 710 -29.54 55.50 -17.74
C GLY A 710 -28.20 55.15 -17.10
N THR A 711 -27.61 56.10 -16.38
CA THR A 711 -26.47 55.91 -15.49
C THR A 711 -26.83 54.97 -14.33
N GLY A 712 -26.23 53.77 -14.31
CA GLY A 712 -26.38 52.81 -13.21
C GLY A 712 -25.28 51.76 -13.27
N GLN A 713 -24.49 51.66 -12.19
CA GLN A 713 -23.40 50.70 -12.05
C GLN A 713 -23.88 49.25 -12.20
N SER A 714 -23.56 48.58 -13.32
CA SER A 714 -23.60 47.12 -13.39
C SER A 714 -22.23 46.53 -13.01
N GLN A 715 -21.97 46.49 -11.71
CA GLN A 715 -20.97 45.57 -11.16
C GLN A 715 -21.58 44.16 -11.06
N THR A 716 -21.69 43.44 -12.17
CA THR A 716 -21.76 41.98 -12.15
C THR A 716 -20.35 41.45 -12.42
N ALA A 717 -19.49 41.60 -11.41
CA ALA A 717 -18.22 40.91 -11.40
C ALA A 717 -18.48 39.40 -11.53
N ASN A 718 -18.13 38.83 -12.69
CA ASN A 718 -18.05 37.40 -13.00
C ASN A 718 -17.97 36.54 -11.74
N LYS A 719 -19.12 36.07 -11.23
CA LYS A 719 -19.12 35.14 -10.11
C LYS A 719 -18.47 33.85 -10.61
N PRO A 720 -17.49 33.30 -9.87
CA PRO A 720 -16.79 32.10 -10.33
C PRO A 720 -17.79 30.94 -10.38
N THR A 721 -18.07 30.44 -11.57
CA THR A 721 -18.83 29.21 -11.74
C THR A 721 -18.12 28.06 -11.03
N LEU A 722 -18.85 27.39 -10.14
CA LEU A 722 -18.42 26.17 -9.47
C LEU A 722 -18.72 24.99 -10.41
N MET A 723 -17.69 24.43 -11.02
CA MET A 723 -17.79 23.13 -11.70
C MET A 723 -17.38 22.03 -10.72
N PHE A 724 -18.04 20.89 -10.77
CA PHE A 724 -17.68 19.73 -9.96
C PHE A 724 -17.05 18.68 -10.87
N LYS A 725 -15.94 18.09 -10.45
CA LYS A 725 -15.34 16.97 -11.16
C LYS A 725 -14.93 15.91 -10.17
N ILE A 726 -15.18 14.64 -10.48
CA ILE A 726 -14.68 13.54 -9.66
C ILE A 726 -13.15 13.52 -9.71
N ALA A 727 -12.52 13.32 -8.54
CA ALA A 727 -11.08 13.36 -8.43
C ALA A 727 -10.39 12.21 -9.15
N SER A 728 -9.17 12.48 -9.66
CA SER A 728 -8.31 11.46 -10.24
C SER A 728 -7.91 10.36 -9.24
N LYS A 729 -7.82 10.70 -7.95
CA LYS A 729 -7.85 9.75 -6.83
C LYS A 729 -9.30 9.46 -6.49
N ARG A 730 -9.85 8.41 -7.10
CA ARG A 730 -11.28 8.08 -7.03
C ARG A 730 -11.74 7.65 -5.63
N TYR A 731 -10.84 7.03 -4.85
CA TYR A 731 -11.13 6.50 -3.52
C TYR A 731 -10.11 6.95 -2.48
N ARG A 732 -10.61 7.32 -1.30
CA ARG A 732 -9.79 7.77 -0.17
C ARG A 732 -9.12 6.63 0.60
N THR A 733 -9.65 5.40 0.52
CA THR A 733 -9.19 4.25 1.30
C THR A 733 -8.95 3.01 0.44
N VAL A 734 -7.95 2.19 0.82
CA VAL A 734 -7.69 0.88 0.21
C VAL A 734 -8.90 -0.05 0.34
N ASP A 735 -9.65 0.09 1.44
CA ASP A 735 -10.83 -0.76 1.68
C ASP A 735 -11.96 -0.49 0.69
N ALA A 736 -12.11 0.76 0.25
CA ALA A 736 -13.07 1.10 -0.80
C ALA A 736 -12.67 0.49 -2.15
N LEU A 737 -11.36 0.44 -2.44
CA LEU A 737 -10.85 -0.30 -3.61
C LEU A 737 -11.14 -1.81 -3.48
N LEU A 738 -10.86 -2.41 -2.31
CA LEU A 738 -11.15 -3.83 -2.04
C LEU A 738 -12.64 -4.14 -2.19
N GLN A 739 -13.52 -3.28 -1.67
CA GLN A 739 -14.96 -3.42 -1.78
C GLN A 739 -15.40 -3.44 -3.26
N ARG A 740 -14.86 -2.53 -4.07
CA ARG A 740 -15.13 -2.49 -5.50
C ARG A 740 -14.69 -3.76 -6.22
N MET A 741 -13.55 -4.35 -5.84
CA MET A 741 -13.04 -5.59 -6.47
C MET A 741 -14.03 -6.75 -6.42
N PHE A 742 -14.93 -6.77 -5.43
CA PHE A 742 -15.90 -7.84 -5.25
C PHE A 742 -17.34 -7.32 -5.30
N GLU A 743 -17.59 -6.10 -5.77
CA GLU A 743 -18.93 -5.47 -5.72
C GLU A 743 -19.96 -6.24 -6.57
N ALA A 744 -19.59 -6.64 -7.79
CA ALA A 744 -20.43 -7.47 -8.66
C ALA A 744 -20.69 -8.89 -8.10
N ASP A 745 -19.91 -9.27 -7.11
CA ASP A 745 -19.78 -10.60 -6.54
C ASP A 745 -20.49 -10.72 -5.17
N LEU A 746 -21.05 -9.61 -4.68
CA LEU A 746 -21.84 -9.50 -3.44
C LEU A 746 -23.34 -9.61 -3.80
N ASP A 747 -24.02 -10.63 -3.27
CA ASP A 747 -25.43 -10.89 -3.57
C ASP A 747 -26.35 -9.82 -2.96
N SER A 748 -27.49 -9.57 -3.59
CA SER A 748 -28.50 -8.65 -3.05
C SER A 748 -29.09 -9.12 -1.72
N GLU A 749 -29.03 -10.43 -1.44
CA GLU A 749 -29.49 -11.07 -0.20
C GLU A 749 -28.45 -10.99 0.94
N ASP A 750 -27.16 -10.75 0.65
CA ASP A 750 -26.16 -10.39 1.66
C ASP A 750 -26.49 -9.03 2.34
N PHE A 751 -27.50 -8.32 1.81
CA PHE A 751 -28.06 -7.07 2.32
C PHE A 751 -29.37 -7.26 3.12
N ALA A 752 -29.86 -8.48 3.32
CA ALA A 752 -31.05 -8.75 4.11
C ALA A 752 -30.76 -8.59 5.63
N GLU A 753 -31.63 -7.84 6.30
CA GLU A 753 -31.55 -7.53 7.73
C GLU A 753 -31.88 -8.77 8.56
N GLY A 754 -30.89 -9.42 9.18
CA GLY A 754 -31.19 -10.56 10.06
C GLY A 754 -30.05 -11.22 10.82
N SER A 755 -28.78 -10.99 10.48
CA SER A 755 -27.66 -11.58 11.23
C SER A 755 -26.94 -10.54 12.07
N ASP A 756 -26.93 -10.74 13.40
CA ASP A 756 -26.12 -9.96 14.32
C ASP A 756 -24.63 -10.28 14.06
N PRO A 757 -23.80 -9.30 13.65
CA PRO A 757 -22.36 -9.55 13.42
C PRO A 757 -21.58 -9.90 14.71
N ASP A 758 -22.21 -9.75 15.88
CA ASP A 758 -21.63 -10.06 17.20
C ASP A 758 -21.91 -11.50 17.67
N ALA A 759 -22.63 -12.33 16.91
CA ALA A 759 -22.75 -13.76 17.22
C ALA A 759 -21.37 -14.43 17.14
N PRO A 760 -20.92 -15.17 18.17
CA PRO A 760 -19.67 -15.91 18.09
C PRO A 760 -19.77 -16.87 16.92
N THR A 761 -18.91 -16.71 15.92
CA THR A 761 -18.68 -17.78 14.95
C THR A 761 -18.06 -18.93 15.71
N ASP A 762 -18.87 -19.93 16.06
CA ASP A 762 -18.36 -21.22 16.45
C ASP A 762 -17.39 -21.66 15.36
N GLY A 763 -16.14 -21.87 15.75
CA GLY A 763 -15.02 -22.19 14.87
C GLY A 763 -15.11 -23.57 14.19
N ASN A 764 -16.30 -24.16 14.10
CA ASN A 764 -16.56 -25.39 13.35
C ASN A 764 -17.31 -25.04 12.08
N PHE A 765 -16.55 -24.72 11.03
CA PHE A 765 -17.03 -24.99 9.69
C PHE A 765 -17.37 -26.48 9.62
N ALA A 766 -18.62 -26.81 9.34
CA ALA A 766 -18.97 -28.16 8.90
C ALA A 766 -18.08 -28.49 7.69
N ASN A 767 -17.37 -29.61 7.77
CA ASN A 767 -16.61 -30.15 6.65
C ASN A 767 -17.50 -30.17 5.41
N PRO A 768 -17.01 -29.76 4.22
CA PRO A 768 -17.76 -29.97 2.99
C PRO A 768 -17.96 -31.47 2.83
N SER A 769 -19.21 -31.93 2.95
CA SER A 769 -19.59 -33.25 2.49
C SER A 769 -19.23 -33.32 1.01
N PHE A 770 -18.27 -34.16 0.67
CA PHE A 770 -18.02 -34.55 -0.72
C PHE A 770 -19.30 -35.19 -1.25
N GLY A 771 -20.08 -34.41 -1.99
CA GLY A 771 -21.13 -34.95 -2.85
C GLY A 771 -20.45 -35.77 -3.93
N SER A 772 -20.70 -37.07 -3.91
CA SER A 772 -20.40 -37.97 -5.00
C SER A 772 -21.22 -37.57 -6.23
N ALA A 773 -20.53 -37.10 -7.27
CA ALA A 773 -20.96 -37.25 -8.66
C ALA A 773 -19.78 -37.87 -9.42
#